data_AF-A0A660V7Z2-F1
#
_entry.id   AF-A0A660V7Z2-F1
#
_cell.length_a   1.000
_cell.length_b   1.000
_cell.length_c   1.000
_cell.angle_alpha   90.00
_cell.angle_beta   90.00
_cell.angle_gamma   90.00
#
_symmetry.space_group_name_H-M   'P 1'
#
loop_
_entity.id
_entity.type
_entity.pdbx_description
1 polymer ?
#
loop_
_entity_poly.entity_id
_entity_poly.type
_entity_poly.pdbx_seq_one_letter_code
_entity_poly.pdbx_strand_id
1 'polypeptide(L)'
;MYSKEFKDLLAKLRPVIGDMADAFWLAVLLDPGQEKDIRAVAQALATELLDEGYVGRHILLEPPPGDKTKGEYPLGTVTYADRPGHLFGLRENDLPQHIVILGRSGAGKTNVGYLLVWNLLRAGKPFIILDWRGNYKHFLNTPEGKDVLLFPLGEAESLSFNPLKPPVNLSENQRQAYLRDIVSVICTTYLPGHHLLSTRGVEYFFLKALEFLGAERGKPITFNAIRHYTEGYPADSREKDWKVSALNILFKLTTGPIGRLVNSDSATTLADVLDKPVILELPGLGSETDRELFTQTFLLWLYYYRLAEGRSQTFKHAVVIEEAHNLFLRRAGDEQSVHDLILRQMRDLGQALVLLDQNPSLLTIPALGNTGVTICMNLKHGDDVEAAGKALTLPRENWDYIGRLPVGHAIVKLPDRWVSPFLVQFPQFPVSTSFKTPQTVRKDSRSPSLKRTVEELRSALNEAIRALPEPDRRENKEQEIGARERSLLLDIAKHPLSVITERYQRLGWSAHTGTKLKQRLLEKDLIEQEKVSVPDGSVTLLKLVSQGKGLVESWGIKVKALPKNASLEHEYHKELATRRYRQMGYNVQKEVPIGDGKAVDLVATKDGKRVAIEIETGKSDVQANIKKCREAGFDEVVVVRTTHGENRS
;
A
#
# COMPACT_ATOMS: atom_id res chain seq x y z
N MET A 1 -8.19 -50.38 36.04
CA MET A 1 -8.48 -49.10 35.37
C MET A 1 -7.19 -48.71 34.66
N TYR A 2 -7.13 -48.78 33.34
CA TYR A 2 -5.90 -48.47 32.60
C TYR A 2 -5.49 -47.02 32.87
N SER A 3 -4.21 -46.76 33.10
CA SER A 3 -3.77 -45.39 33.39
C SER A 3 -3.97 -44.52 32.15
N LYS A 4 -4.61 -43.36 32.35
CA LYS A 4 -4.77 -42.32 31.32
C LYS A 4 -3.41 -41.94 30.71
N GLU A 5 -2.37 -41.91 31.53
CA GLU A 5 -0.99 -41.57 31.12
C GLU A 5 -0.42 -42.55 30.10
N PHE A 6 -0.70 -43.84 30.21
CA PHE A 6 -0.21 -44.82 29.22
C PHE A 6 -0.92 -44.68 27.88
N LYS A 7 -2.22 -44.44 27.89
CA LYS A 7 -2.98 -44.15 26.67
C LYS A 7 -2.46 -42.88 25.99
N ASP A 8 -2.19 -41.82 26.76
CA ASP A 8 -1.64 -40.57 26.25
C ASP A 8 -0.22 -40.77 25.67
N LEU A 9 0.63 -41.56 26.32
CA LEU A 9 1.96 -41.93 25.82
C LEU A 9 1.89 -42.68 24.48
N LEU A 10 1.04 -43.70 24.38
CA LEU A 10 0.86 -44.44 23.13
C LEU A 10 0.28 -43.55 22.02
N ALA A 11 -0.66 -42.66 22.35
CA ALA A 11 -1.23 -41.71 21.40
C ALA A 11 -0.15 -40.77 20.82
N LYS A 12 0.79 -40.31 21.65
CA LYS A 12 1.94 -39.51 21.18
C LYS A 12 2.95 -40.29 20.34
N LEU A 13 3.15 -41.57 20.63
CA LEU A 13 4.10 -42.42 19.89
C LEU A 13 3.55 -42.89 18.56
N ARG A 14 2.24 -43.12 18.48
CA ARG A 14 1.55 -43.70 17.32
C ARG A 14 1.91 -43.05 15.98
N PRO A 15 2.04 -41.72 15.83
CA PRO A 15 2.45 -41.11 14.57
C PRO A 15 3.87 -41.48 14.10
N VAL A 16 4.73 -41.98 14.98
CA VAL A 16 6.12 -42.34 14.66
C VAL A 16 6.30 -43.86 14.56
N ILE A 17 5.68 -44.63 15.46
CA ILE A 17 5.85 -46.10 15.50
C ILE A 17 4.68 -46.87 14.84
N GLY A 18 3.64 -46.17 14.40
CA GLY A 18 2.51 -46.74 13.67
C GLY A 18 1.77 -47.83 14.46
N ASP A 19 1.46 -48.93 13.78
CA ASP A 19 0.70 -50.06 14.31
C ASP A 19 1.35 -50.72 15.55
N MET A 20 2.65 -50.46 15.81
CA MET A 20 3.31 -50.92 17.03
C MET A 20 2.69 -50.32 18.30
N ALA A 21 2.23 -49.06 18.24
CA ALA A 21 1.52 -48.45 19.37
C ALA A 21 0.17 -49.15 19.64
N ASP A 22 -0.54 -49.51 18.57
CA ASP A 22 -1.81 -50.24 18.66
C ASP A 22 -1.58 -51.67 19.17
N ALA A 23 -0.46 -52.31 18.79
CA ALA A 23 -0.03 -53.60 19.33
C ALA A 23 0.32 -53.54 20.82
N PHE A 24 1.00 -52.49 21.29
CA PHE A 24 1.26 -52.27 22.72
C PHE A 24 -0.03 -52.13 23.52
N TRP A 25 -1.02 -51.38 22.99
CA TRP A 25 -2.32 -51.26 23.63
C TRP A 25 -3.06 -52.60 23.71
N LEU A 26 -3.11 -53.35 22.60
CA LEU A 26 -3.74 -54.67 22.55
C LEU A 26 -3.07 -55.68 23.47
N ALA A 27 -1.74 -55.69 23.55
CA ALA A 27 -1.00 -56.58 24.45
C ALA A 27 -1.36 -56.34 25.92
N VAL A 28 -1.47 -55.08 26.35
CA VAL A 28 -1.92 -54.73 27.72
C VAL A 28 -3.39 -55.05 27.96
N LEU A 29 -4.24 -54.97 26.93
CA LEU A 29 -5.64 -55.41 27.05
C LEU A 29 -5.77 -56.93 27.23
N LEU A 30 -4.93 -57.70 26.53
CA LEU A 30 -4.91 -59.17 26.59
C LEU A 30 -4.30 -59.69 27.88
N ASP A 31 -3.21 -59.06 28.34
CA ASP A 31 -2.53 -59.39 29.59
C ASP A 31 -2.16 -58.11 30.36
N PRO A 32 -3.02 -57.66 31.29
CA PRO A 32 -2.76 -56.47 32.10
C PRO A 32 -1.47 -56.56 32.95
N GLY A 33 -0.93 -57.76 33.18
CA GLY A 33 0.32 -57.95 33.92
C GLY A 33 1.54 -57.36 33.21
N GLN A 34 1.49 -57.21 31.89
CA GLN A 34 2.60 -56.69 31.08
C GLN A 34 2.64 -55.17 30.97
N GLU A 35 1.67 -54.45 31.54
CA GLU A 35 1.56 -52.99 31.43
C GLU A 35 2.86 -52.29 31.86
N LYS A 36 3.51 -52.78 32.91
CA LYS A 36 4.74 -52.17 33.44
C LYS A 36 5.89 -52.23 32.43
N ASP A 37 6.10 -53.39 31.82
CA ASP A 37 7.23 -53.62 30.91
C ASP A 37 6.98 -52.93 29.57
N ILE A 38 5.77 -53.03 29.02
CA ILE A 38 5.38 -52.35 27.78
C ILE A 38 5.42 -50.83 27.97
N ARG A 39 5.00 -50.30 29.12
CA ARG A 39 5.13 -48.88 29.44
C ARG A 39 6.59 -48.45 29.48
N ALA A 40 7.48 -49.22 30.10
CA ALA A 40 8.90 -48.89 30.14
C ALA A 40 9.51 -48.83 28.73
N VAL A 41 9.15 -49.77 27.84
CA VAL A 41 9.57 -49.75 26.43
C VAL A 41 9.01 -48.52 25.71
N ALA A 42 7.72 -48.23 25.87
CA ALA A 42 7.10 -47.05 25.27
C ALA A 42 7.77 -45.74 25.76
N GLN A 43 8.12 -45.63 27.04
CA GLN A 43 8.82 -44.46 27.60
C GLN A 43 10.23 -44.30 27.01
N ALA A 44 10.97 -45.41 26.84
CA ALA A 44 12.27 -45.39 26.19
C ALA A 44 12.15 -44.91 24.73
N LEU A 45 11.18 -45.44 23.99
CA LEU A 45 10.90 -45.01 22.61
C LEU A 45 10.48 -43.54 22.53
N ALA A 46 9.69 -43.04 23.48
CA ALA A 46 9.29 -41.62 23.50
C ALA A 46 10.48 -40.71 23.76
N THR A 47 11.38 -41.11 24.66
CA THR A 47 12.63 -40.39 24.93
C THR A 47 13.51 -40.35 23.68
N GLU A 48 13.68 -41.48 22.99
CA GLU A 48 14.55 -41.57 21.82
C GLU A 48 13.96 -40.89 20.57
N LEU A 49 12.66 -41.09 20.32
CA LEU A 49 12.03 -40.70 19.06
C LEU A 49 11.38 -39.32 19.10
N LEU A 50 10.95 -38.86 20.27
CA LEU A 50 10.22 -37.61 20.46
C LEU A 50 10.99 -36.59 21.32
N ASP A 51 12.23 -36.90 21.76
CA ASP A 51 13.01 -36.12 22.74
C ASP A 51 12.17 -35.69 23.96
N GLU A 52 11.23 -36.54 24.40
CA GLU A 52 10.42 -36.36 25.62
C GLU A 52 11.25 -36.68 26.88
N GLY A 53 12.41 -36.04 27.02
CA GLY A 53 13.16 -36.03 28.28
C GLY A 53 12.51 -35.14 29.35
N TYR A 54 13.21 -34.91 30.47
CA TYR A 54 12.76 -34.02 31.56
C TYR A 54 12.44 -32.58 31.11
N VAL A 55 13.02 -32.14 29.99
CA VAL A 55 12.76 -30.84 29.37
C VAL A 55 12.09 -31.11 28.02
N GLY A 56 10.75 -31.15 27.99
CA GLY A 56 10.01 -31.39 26.74
C GLY A 56 10.28 -30.27 25.71
N ARG A 57 11.06 -30.58 24.67
CA ARG A 57 11.51 -29.58 23.67
C ARG A 57 10.55 -29.41 22.50
N HIS A 58 9.88 -30.48 22.07
CA HIS A 58 9.08 -30.46 20.85
C HIS A 58 7.62 -30.03 21.07
N ILE A 59 7.02 -29.49 20.01
CA ILE A 59 5.57 -29.24 19.90
C ILE A 59 4.94 -30.53 19.36
N LEU A 60 4.23 -31.26 20.21
CA LEU A 60 3.63 -32.54 19.87
C LEU A 60 2.12 -32.38 19.67
N LEU A 61 1.73 -32.21 18.41
CA LEU A 61 0.34 -32.17 17.98
C LEU A 61 0.10 -33.32 17.00
N GLU A 62 -0.90 -34.17 17.27
CA GLU A 62 -1.19 -35.35 16.45
C GLU A 62 -1.37 -34.94 14.97
N PRO A 63 -0.52 -35.45 14.06
CA PRO A 63 -0.62 -35.09 12.66
C PRO A 63 -1.83 -35.80 12.04
N PRO A 64 -2.61 -35.10 11.20
CA PRO A 64 -3.68 -35.72 10.41
C PRO A 64 -3.13 -36.81 9.47
N PRO A 65 -3.98 -37.76 9.04
CA PRO A 65 -3.67 -38.62 7.90
C PRO A 65 -3.47 -37.81 6.61
N GLY A 66 -2.58 -38.28 5.72
CA GLY A 66 -2.18 -37.52 4.53
C GLY A 66 -3.30 -37.27 3.50
N ASP A 67 -4.34 -38.11 3.46
CA ASP A 67 -5.53 -37.87 2.64
C ASP A 67 -6.33 -36.64 3.12
N LYS A 68 -6.31 -36.34 4.43
CA LYS A 68 -7.00 -35.20 5.02
C LYS A 68 -6.31 -33.87 4.76
N THR A 69 -4.99 -33.87 4.57
CA THR A 69 -4.21 -32.63 4.37
C THR A 69 -3.97 -32.29 2.91
N LYS A 70 -4.07 -33.27 2.01
CA LYS A 70 -3.89 -33.06 0.58
C LYS A 70 -4.96 -32.11 0.03
N GLY A 71 -4.53 -31.19 -0.83
CA GLY A 71 -5.38 -30.24 -1.53
C GLY A 71 -4.71 -29.70 -2.79
N GLU A 72 -5.51 -29.08 -3.66
CA GLU A 72 -5.12 -28.50 -4.94
C GLU A 72 -4.15 -27.32 -4.79
N TYR A 73 -4.17 -26.67 -3.63
CA TYR A 73 -3.36 -25.49 -3.30
C TYR A 73 -2.29 -25.84 -2.25
N PRO A 74 -1.14 -26.43 -2.63
CA PRO A 74 -0.08 -26.81 -1.70
C PRO A 74 0.55 -25.59 -1.02
N LEU A 75 0.63 -25.60 0.30
CA LEU A 75 1.19 -24.51 1.10
C LEU A 75 2.42 -24.92 1.92
N GLY A 76 2.53 -26.18 2.34
CA GLY A 76 3.64 -26.60 3.20
C GLY A 76 3.68 -28.09 3.47
N THR A 77 4.42 -28.48 4.50
CA THR A 77 4.61 -29.86 4.92
C THR A 77 4.19 -30.02 6.37
N VAL A 78 3.37 -31.03 6.67
CA VAL A 78 3.03 -31.39 8.05
C VAL A 78 4.27 -31.93 8.73
N THR A 79 4.50 -31.53 9.97
CA THR A 79 5.67 -31.95 10.75
C THR A 79 5.24 -32.55 12.08
N TYR A 80 5.94 -33.59 12.54
CA TYR A 80 5.73 -34.16 13.87
C TYR A 80 7.08 -34.52 14.49
N ALA A 81 7.34 -34.05 15.72
CA ALA A 81 8.65 -34.18 16.37
C ALA A 81 9.82 -33.76 15.45
N ASP A 82 9.66 -32.61 14.77
CA ASP A 82 10.58 -32.05 13.77
C ASP A 82 10.90 -32.95 12.56
N ARG A 83 10.15 -34.04 12.38
CA ARG A 83 10.23 -34.89 11.19
C ARG A 83 9.20 -34.42 10.16
N PRO A 84 9.60 -34.22 8.89
CA PRO A 84 8.68 -33.89 7.82
C PRO A 84 7.80 -35.11 7.50
N GLY A 85 6.50 -34.88 7.42
CA GLY A 85 5.50 -35.84 6.99
C GLY A 85 5.02 -35.55 5.58
N HIS A 86 3.70 -35.53 5.40
CA HIS A 86 3.05 -35.34 4.11
C HIS A 86 2.78 -33.87 3.79
N LEU A 87 2.43 -33.58 2.54
CA LEU A 87 2.10 -32.24 2.08
C LEU A 87 0.78 -31.75 2.70
N PHE A 88 0.78 -30.48 3.06
CA PHE A 88 -0.39 -29.70 3.44
C PHE A 88 -0.78 -28.77 2.28
N GLY A 89 -2.04 -28.86 1.86
CA GLY A 89 -2.65 -27.94 0.91
C GLY A 89 -4.11 -27.65 1.25
N LEU A 90 -4.58 -26.51 0.77
CA LEU A 90 -5.99 -26.16 0.82
C LEU A 90 -6.73 -26.81 -0.35
N ARG A 91 -8.00 -27.11 -0.14
CA ARG A 91 -8.93 -27.54 -1.18
C ARG A 91 -9.75 -26.37 -1.70
N GLU A 92 -10.30 -26.50 -2.90
CA GLU A 92 -11.23 -25.50 -3.44
C GLU A 92 -12.35 -25.17 -2.46
N ASN A 93 -12.91 -26.18 -1.80
CA ASN A 93 -13.99 -26.05 -0.83
C ASN A 93 -13.56 -25.42 0.51
N ASP A 94 -12.26 -25.29 0.78
CA ASP A 94 -11.77 -24.59 1.97
C ASP A 94 -11.81 -23.07 1.77
N LEU A 95 -11.64 -22.57 0.53
CA LEU A 95 -11.51 -21.14 0.25
C LEU A 95 -12.76 -20.33 0.67
N PRO A 96 -14.00 -20.70 0.27
CA PRO A 96 -15.19 -19.94 0.66
C PRO A 96 -15.47 -19.95 2.17
N GLN A 97 -14.83 -20.85 2.92
CA GLN A 97 -14.94 -20.87 4.38
C GLN A 97 -14.09 -19.80 5.06
N HIS A 98 -13.35 -19.01 4.29
CA HIS A 98 -12.43 -17.98 4.76
C HIS A 98 -11.23 -18.57 5.51
N ILE A 99 -10.15 -17.81 5.47
CA ILE A 99 -8.84 -18.20 6.00
C ILE A 99 -8.37 -17.08 6.90
N VAL A 100 -7.91 -17.40 8.10
CA VAL A 100 -7.19 -16.46 8.96
C VAL A 100 -5.75 -16.92 9.16
N ILE A 101 -4.81 -15.98 9.01
CA ILE A 101 -3.37 -16.18 9.16
C ILE A 101 -2.89 -15.23 10.26
N LEU A 102 -2.52 -15.79 11.41
CA LEU A 102 -2.17 -15.06 12.62
C LEU A 102 -0.68 -15.19 12.93
N GLY A 103 -0.07 -14.18 13.57
CA GLY A 103 1.32 -14.23 13.98
C GLY A 103 1.96 -12.86 14.14
N ARG A 104 2.99 -12.72 14.99
CA ARG A 104 3.68 -11.43 15.19
C ARG A 104 4.43 -10.96 13.93
N SER A 105 4.90 -9.72 13.94
CA SER A 105 5.82 -9.22 12.90
C SER A 105 7.04 -10.14 12.77
N GLY A 106 7.41 -10.49 11.53
CA GLY A 106 8.53 -11.39 11.22
C GLY A 106 8.26 -12.89 11.39
N ALA A 107 7.06 -13.32 11.84
CA ALA A 107 6.75 -14.75 12.00
C ALA A 107 6.61 -15.53 10.68
N GLY A 108 6.35 -14.82 9.57
CA GLY A 108 6.16 -15.40 8.23
C GLY A 108 4.74 -15.32 7.67
N LYS A 109 3.83 -14.55 8.27
CA LYS A 109 2.42 -14.44 7.80
C LYS A 109 2.31 -14.07 6.32
N THR A 110 2.98 -12.99 5.95
CA THR A 110 3.00 -12.48 4.56
C THR A 110 3.60 -13.52 3.61
N ASN A 111 4.54 -14.36 4.05
CA ASN A 111 5.05 -15.49 3.26
C ASN A 111 3.96 -16.54 2.99
N VAL A 112 3.15 -16.89 3.98
CA VAL A 112 1.99 -17.78 3.78
C VAL A 112 0.96 -17.13 2.84
N GLY A 113 0.73 -15.82 2.99
CA GLY A 113 -0.07 -15.03 2.06
C GLY A 113 0.45 -15.12 0.62
N TYR A 114 1.77 -15.01 0.43
CA TYR A 114 2.40 -15.17 -0.88
C TYR A 114 2.20 -16.56 -1.47
N LEU A 115 2.41 -17.61 -0.66
CA LEU A 115 2.19 -18.99 -1.10
C LEU A 115 0.74 -19.22 -1.54
N LEU A 116 -0.23 -18.67 -0.81
CA LEU A 116 -1.64 -18.78 -1.19
C LEU A 116 -1.94 -18.03 -2.49
N VAL A 117 -1.53 -16.76 -2.60
CA VAL A 117 -1.71 -15.94 -3.81
C VAL A 117 -1.06 -16.59 -5.02
N TRP A 118 0.15 -17.14 -4.87
CA TRP A 118 0.85 -17.87 -5.91
C TRP A 118 0.07 -19.07 -6.43
N ASN A 119 -0.51 -19.84 -5.51
CA ASN A 119 -1.34 -20.99 -5.84
C ASN A 119 -2.63 -20.59 -6.56
N LEU A 120 -3.28 -19.49 -6.15
CA LEU A 120 -4.44 -18.94 -6.86
C LEU A 120 -4.08 -18.47 -8.28
N LEU A 121 -2.94 -17.77 -8.44
CA LEU A 121 -2.42 -17.34 -9.74
C LEU A 121 -2.22 -18.53 -10.69
N ARG A 122 -1.52 -19.56 -10.23
CA ARG A 122 -1.26 -20.77 -11.04
C ARG A 122 -2.51 -21.54 -11.42
N ALA A 123 -3.54 -21.47 -10.58
CA ALA A 123 -4.84 -22.08 -10.84
C ALA A 123 -5.78 -21.19 -11.66
N GLY A 124 -5.34 -19.99 -12.10
CA GLY A 124 -6.16 -19.04 -12.85
C GLY A 124 -7.36 -18.50 -12.07
N LYS A 125 -7.25 -18.44 -10.74
CA LYS A 125 -8.32 -17.99 -9.85
C LYS A 125 -8.23 -16.47 -9.63
N PRO A 126 -9.35 -15.73 -9.76
CA PRO A 126 -9.33 -14.29 -9.57
C PRO A 126 -9.27 -13.93 -8.08
N PHE A 127 -8.55 -12.85 -7.78
CA PHE A 127 -8.42 -12.33 -6.43
C PHE A 127 -8.10 -10.84 -6.42
N ILE A 128 -8.45 -10.18 -5.32
CA ILE A 128 -8.00 -8.83 -5.00
C ILE A 128 -7.16 -8.87 -3.72
N ILE A 129 -6.00 -8.23 -3.74
CA ILE A 129 -5.17 -8.00 -2.55
C ILE A 129 -5.35 -6.55 -2.12
N LEU A 130 -5.78 -6.34 -0.89
CA LEU A 130 -5.75 -5.04 -0.22
C LEU A 130 -4.40 -4.89 0.48
N ASP A 131 -3.41 -4.40 -0.27
CA ASP A 131 -2.03 -4.32 0.18
C ASP A 131 -1.78 -3.06 1.00
N TRP A 132 -1.86 -3.21 2.34
CA TRP A 132 -1.65 -2.12 3.30
C TRP A 132 -0.21 -1.59 3.34
N ARG A 133 0.76 -2.40 2.91
CA ARG A 133 2.20 -2.11 3.07
C ARG A 133 2.97 -2.01 1.75
N GLY A 134 2.37 -2.37 0.62
CA GLY A 134 3.02 -2.37 -0.70
C GLY A 134 3.96 -3.58 -0.90
N ASN A 135 3.68 -4.70 -0.22
CA ASN A 135 4.54 -5.87 -0.18
C ASN A 135 4.36 -6.82 -1.37
N TYR A 136 3.23 -6.77 -2.09
CA TYR A 136 2.86 -7.80 -3.08
C TYR A 136 3.36 -7.52 -4.51
N LYS A 137 4.04 -6.39 -4.76
CA LYS A 137 4.56 -6.02 -6.11
C LYS A 137 5.50 -7.03 -6.74
N HIS A 138 6.18 -7.83 -5.93
CA HIS A 138 7.17 -8.79 -6.42
C HIS A 138 6.54 -9.88 -7.32
N PHE A 139 5.23 -10.14 -7.21
CA PHE A 139 4.52 -11.02 -8.14
C PHE A 139 4.61 -10.55 -9.59
N LEU A 140 4.67 -9.24 -9.85
CA LEU A 140 4.74 -8.67 -11.21
C LEU A 140 5.99 -9.10 -11.98
N ASN A 141 7.04 -9.53 -11.29
CA ASN A 141 8.30 -9.99 -11.90
C ASN A 141 8.33 -11.49 -12.16
N THR A 142 7.25 -12.22 -11.86
CA THR A 142 7.15 -13.66 -12.08
C THR A 142 6.47 -13.96 -13.44
N PRO A 143 6.80 -15.08 -14.11
CA PRO A 143 6.13 -15.47 -15.35
C PRO A 143 4.60 -15.57 -15.22
N GLU A 144 4.13 -16.02 -14.07
CA GLU A 144 2.73 -16.21 -13.69
C GLU A 144 2.04 -14.89 -13.32
N GLY A 145 2.80 -13.87 -12.92
CA GLY A 145 2.28 -12.57 -12.53
C GLY A 145 2.06 -11.58 -13.68
N LYS A 146 2.25 -12.00 -14.94
CA LYS A 146 2.06 -11.13 -16.12
C LYS A 146 0.64 -10.57 -16.25
N ASP A 147 -0.36 -11.32 -15.77
CA ASP A 147 -1.77 -10.94 -15.83
C ASP A 147 -2.25 -10.23 -14.56
N VAL A 148 -1.35 -9.98 -13.59
CA VAL A 148 -1.67 -9.26 -12.35
C VAL A 148 -1.76 -7.76 -12.62
N LEU A 149 -2.89 -7.18 -12.28
CA LEU A 149 -3.10 -5.74 -12.36
C LEU A 149 -2.71 -5.06 -11.04
N LEU A 150 -1.84 -4.06 -11.09
CA LEU A 150 -1.47 -3.24 -9.93
C LEU A 150 -2.12 -1.86 -10.01
N PHE A 151 -2.86 -1.47 -8.98
CA PHE A 151 -3.44 -0.13 -8.85
C PHE A 151 -2.92 0.56 -7.58
N PRO A 152 -1.99 1.52 -7.70
CA PRO A 152 -1.63 2.39 -6.58
C PRO A 152 -2.77 3.36 -6.30
N LEU A 153 -3.50 3.16 -5.19
CA LEU A 153 -4.69 3.94 -4.91
C LEU A 153 -4.34 5.36 -4.45
N GLY A 154 -5.14 6.33 -4.89
CA GLY A 154 -4.95 7.75 -4.57
C GLY A 154 -3.99 8.48 -5.53
N GLU A 155 -3.36 7.80 -6.48
CA GLU A 155 -2.59 8.43 -7.57
C GLU A 155 -3.51 8.89 -8.73
N ALA A 156 -2.98 9.77 -9.59
CA ALA A 156 -3.69 10.17 -10.80
C ALA A 156 -3.76 8.99 -11.80
N GLU A 157 -4.87 8.87 -12.53
CA GLU A 157 -5.08 7.80 -13.53
C GLU A 157 -5.03 6.36 -12.98
N SER A 158 -5.35 6.19 -11.68
CA SER A 158 -5.53 4.87 -11.04
C SER A 158 -6.99 4.36 -11.16
N LEU A 159 -7.31 3.27 -10.46
CA LEU A 159 -8.66 2.74 -10.30
C LEU A 159 -9.60 3.82 -9.73
N SER A 160 -10.82 3.94 -10.28
CA SER A 160 -11.87 4.75 -9.67
C SER A 160 -12.79 3.88 -8.81
N PHE A 161 -13.19 4.41 -7.65
CA PHE A 161 -14.16 3.75 -6.80
C PHE A 161 -15.02 4.76 -6.07
N ASN A 162 -16.21 5.03 -6.60
CA ASN A 162 -17.21 5.84 -5.92
C ASN A 162 -18.15 4.95 -5.07
N PRO A 163 -18.04 4.94 -3.73
CA PRO A 163 -18.92 4.16 -2.86
C PRO A 163 -20.38 4.65 -2.84
N LEU A 164 -20.68 5.83 -3.41
CA LEU A 164 -22.05 6.31 -3.59
C LEU A 164 -22.71 5.78 -4.87
N LYS A 165 -22.00 4.99 -5.67
CA LYS A 165 -22.52 4.32 -6.86
C LYS A 165 -22.84 2.86 -6.51
N PRO A 166 -24.12 2.52 -6.25
CA PRO A 166 -24.49 1.15 -5.91
C PRO A 166 -24.11 0.17 -7.03
N PRO A 167 -23.81 -1.09 -6.70
CA PRO A 167 -23.71 -2.17 -7.69
C PRO A 167 -24.92 -2.24 -8.62
N VAL A 168 -24.68 -2.69 -9.85
CA VAL A 168 -25.75 -2.95 -10.83
C VAL A 168 -26.66 -4.09 -10.35
N ASN A 169 -27.88 -4.16 -10.89
CA ASN A 169 -28.86 -5.23 -10.65
C ASN A 169 -29.44 -5.34 -9.22
N LEU A 170 -29.21 -4.36 -8.35
CA LEU A 170 -29.91 -4.27 -7.08
C LEU A 170 -31.40 -3.88 -7.26
N SER A 171 -32.27 -4.32 -6.36
CA SER A 171 -33.62 -3.74 -6.23
C SER A 171 -33.54 -2.33 -5.63
N GLU A 172 -34.64 -1.56 -5.71
CA GLU A 172 -34.65 -0.20 -5.14
C GLU A 172 -34.42 -0.22 -3.62
N ASN A 173 -35.08 -1.13 -2.91
CA ASN A 173 -34.88 -1.28 -1.47
C ASN A 173 -33.43 -1.63 -1.11
N GLN A 174 -32.78 -2.50 -1.89
CA GLN A 174 -31.37 -2.85 -1.68
C GLN A 174 -30.44 -1.67 -1.98
N ARG A 175 -30.72 -0.85 -3.00
CA ARG A 175 -29.96 0.37 -3.28
C ARG A 175 -30.05 1.35 -2.11
N GLN A 176 -31.23 1.55 -1.56
CA GLN A 176 -31.45 2.45 -0.41
C GLN A 176 -30.75 1.91 0.85
N ALA A 177 -30.82 0.60 1.11
CA ALA A 177 -30.10 -0.04 2.21
C ALA A 177 -28.58 0.13 2.05
N TYR A 178 -28.04 -0.16 0.88
CA TYR A 178 -26.62 0.01 0.56
C TYR A 178 -26.13 1.44 0.84
N LEU A 179 -26.85 2.47 0.35
CA LEU A 179 -26.45 3.85 0.57
C LEU A 179 -26.48 4.25 2.05
N ARG A 180 -27.46 3.76 2.82
CA ARG A 180 -27.52 3.96 4.27
C ARG A 180 -26.33 3.30 4.98
N ASP A 181 -26.00 2.07 4.60
CA ASP A 181 -24.85 1.34 5.15
C ASP A 181 -23.53 2.07 4.84
N ILE A 182 -23.38 2.60 3.62
CA ILE A 182 -22.20 3.40 3.22
C ILE A 182 -22.09 4.67 4.06
N VAL A 183 -23.18 5.40 4.27
CA VAL A 183 -23.19 6.60 5.12
C VAL A 183 -22.82 6.24 6.56
N SER A 184 -23.36 5.14 7.10
CA SER A 184 -23.03 4.68 8.45
C SER A 184 -21.56 4.30 8.59
N VAL A 185 -20.99 3.58 7.61
CA VAL A 185 -19.56 3.25 7.56
C VAL A 185 -18.70 4.52 7.54
N ILE A 186 -19.04 5.51 6.71
CA ILE A 186 -18.31 6.79 6.66
C ILE A 186 -18.34 7.49 8.02
N CYS A 187 -19.52 7.59 8.64
CA CYS A 187 -19.69 8.30 9.89
C CYS A 187 -18.97 7.58 11.04
N THR A 188 -19.10 6.26 11.15
CA THR A 188 -18.43 5.48 12.21
C THR A 188 -16.91 5.39 12.04
N THR A 189 -16.39 5.52 10.82
CA THR A 189 -14.94 5.53 10.54
C THR A 189 -14.31 6.89 10.82
N TYR A 190 -14.94 7.99 10.42
CA TYR A 190 -14.38 9.34 10.62
C TYR A 190 -14.80 10.03 11.91
N LEU A 191 -15.83 9.55 12.60
CA LEU A 191 -16.25 10.02 13.92
C LEU A 191 -16.25 8.86 14.93
N PRO A 192 -15.09 8.26 15.24
CA PRO A 192 -15.03 7.20 16.24
C PRO A 192 -15.38 7.76 17.64
N GLY A 193 -16.18 7.02 18.43
CA GLY A 193 -16.47 7.30 19.85
C GLY A 193 -17.94 7.61 20.19
N HIS A 194 -18.20 7.96 21.46
CA HIS A 194 -19.55 8.28 22.00
C HIS A 194 -20.10 9.65 21.56
N HIS A 195 -19.79 10.11 20.35
CA HIS A 195 -20.35 11.33 19.77
C HIS A 195 -21.69 11.08 19.08
N LEU A 196 -22.55 10.22 19.65
CA LEU A 196 -23.76 9.70 19.02
C LEU A 196 -24.67 10.80 18.43
N LEU A 197 -24.78 11.95 19.10
CA LEU A 197 -25.57 13.08 18.62
C LEU A 197 -24.96 13.74 17.38
N SER A 198 -23.63 13.88 17.34
CA SER A 198 -22.92 14.41 16.17
C SER A 198 -22.95 13.41 15.02
N THR A 199 -22.75 12.11 15.29
CA THR A 199 -22.80 11.05 14.28
C THR A 199 -24.16 11.01 13.58
N ARG A 200 -25.26 10.97 14.35
CA ARG A 200 -26.63 10.98 13.78
C ARG A 200 -26.95 12.26 13.02
N GLY A 201 -26.46 13.40 13.50
CA GLY A 201 -26.60 14.68 12.80
C GLY A 201 -25.90 14.69 11.45
N VAL A 202 -24.69 14.14 11.39
CA VAL A 202 -23.94 14.00 10.13
C VAL A 202 -24.61 12.99 9.19
N GLU A 203 -25.06 11.84 9.69
CA GLU A 203 -25.82 10.86 8.91
C GLU A 203 -27.07 11.50 8.27
N TYR A 204 -27.81 12.31 9.03
CA TYR A 204 -28.97 13.05 8.54
C TYR A 204 -28.62 13.94 7.34
N PHE A 205 -27.52 14.71 7.41
CA PHE A 205 -27.09 15.56 6.30
C PHE A 205 -26.72 14.77 5.04
N PHE A 206 -25.98 13.67 5.20
CA PHE A 206 -25.63 12.80 4.09
C PHE A 206 -26.88 12.18 3.44
N LEU A 207 -27.79 11.62 4.23
CA LEU A 207 -29.01 10.98 3.73
C LEU A 207 -29.94 11.98 3.06
N LYS A 208 -30.10 13.17 3.62
CA LYS A 208 -30.94 14.24 3.03
C LYS A 208 -30.37 14.73 1.70
N ALA A 209 -29.05 14.86 1.61
CA ALA A 209 -28.38 15.17 0.35
C ALA A 209 -28.57 14.06 -0.70
N LEU A 210 -28.46 12.80 -0.29
CA LEU A 210 -28.67 11.65 -1.18
C LEU A 210 -30.11 11.57 -1.69
N GLU A 211 -31.09 11.83 -0.84
CA GLU A 211 -32.51 11.88 -1.22
C GLU A 211 -32.76 13.00 -2.25
N PHE A 212 -32.23 14.20 -2.00
CA PHE A 212 -32.37 15.33 -2.91
C PHE A 212 -31.69 15.08 -4.26
N LEU A 213 -30.43 14.63 -4.25
CA LEU A 213 -29.64 14.41 -5.46
C LEU A 213 -30.12 13.17 -6.24
N GLY A 214 -30.64 12.16 -5.56
CA GLY A 214 -31.17 10.93 -6.17
C GLY A 214 -32.45 11.14 -6.97
N ALA A 215 -33.15 12.27 -6.79
CA ALA A 215 -34.30 12.64 -7.59
C ALA A 215 -33.94 12.94 -9.06
N GLU A 216 -32.70 13.38 -9.33
CA GLU A 216 -32.21 13.60 -10.70
C GLU A 216 -31.73 12.29 -11.35
N ARG A 217 -32.59 11.68 -12.16
CA ARG A 217 -32.24 10.44 -12.90
C ARG A 217 -31.05 10.66 -13.84
N GLY A 218 -30.06 9.77 -13.75
CA GLY A 218 -29.00 9.61 -14.75
C GLY A 218 -27.68 10.29 -14.44
N LYS A 219 -27.56 11.08 -13.36
CA LYS A 219 -26.28 11.63 -12.90
C LYS A 219 -25.71 10.80 -11.74
N PRO A 220 -24.45 10.35 -11.79
CA PRO A 220 -23.83 9.68 -10.66
C PRO A 220 -23.64 10.67 -9.50
N ILE A 221 -24.10 10.29 -8.31
CA ILE A 221 -23.93 11.11 -7.11
C ILE A 221 -22.46 11.04 -6.67
N THR A 222 -21.86 12.19 -6.36
CA THR A 222 -20.47 12.30 -5.88
C THR A 222 -20.44 13.01 -4.52
N PHE A 223 -19.36 12.84 -3.76
CA PHE A 223 -19.19 13.58 -2.51
C PHE A 223 -19.06 15.09 -2.76
N ASN A 224 -18.55 15.50 -3.92
CA ASN A 224 -18.56 16.90 -4.35
C ASN A 224 -19.99 17.45 -4.44
N ALA A 225 -20.93 16.68 -4.99
CA ALA A 225 -22.33 17.08 -5.07
C ALA A 225 -22.99 17.15 -3.68
N ILE A 226 -22.73 16.15 -2.81
CA ILE A 226 -23.21 16.15 -1.42
C ILE A 226 -22.66 17.37 -0.66
N ARG A 227 -21.38 17.68 -0.83
CA ARG A 227 -20.75 18.86 -0.25
C ARG A 227 -21.43 20.15 -0.70
N HIS A 228 -21.63 20.33 -2.00
CA HIS A 228 -22.27 21.53 -2.54
C HIS A 228 -23.70 21.72 -1.99
N TYR A 229 -24.50 20.64 -1.95
CA TYR A 229 -25.82 20.64 -1.33
C TYR A 229 -25.74 21.06 0.15
N THR A 230 -24.82 20.46 0.90
CA THR A 230 -24.67 20.69 2.34
C THR A 230 -24.25 22.13 2.63
N GLU A 231 -23.33 22.70 1.84
CA GLU A 231 -22.91 24.11 1.93
C GLU A 231 -24.10 25.08 1.78
N GLY A 232 -25.00 24.82 0.82
CA GLY A 232 -26.20 25.62 0.56
C GLY A 232 -27.37 25.39 1.53
N TYR A 233 -27.36 24.33 2.33
CA TYR A 233 -28.49 23.98 3.20
C TYR A 233 -28.68 24.99 4.34
N PRO A 234 -29.87 25.62 4.51
CA PRO A 234 -30.14 26.52 5.62
C PRO A 234 -30.36 25.72 6.92
N ALA A 235 -29.38 25.78 7.83
CA ALA A 235 -29.40 25.03 9.09
C ALA A 235 -29.85 25.91 10.27
N ASP A 236 -30.79 25.40 11.07
CA ASP A 236 -31.24 26.03 12.32
C ASP A 236 -30.22 25.81 13.46
N SER A 237 -30.36 26.51 14.60
CA SER A 237 -29.32 26.57 15.64
C SER A 237 -28.73 25.22 16.07
N ARG A 238 -29.55 24.17 16.22
CA ARG A 238 -29.07 22.82 16.60
C ARG A 238 -28.42 22.06 15.44
N GLU A 239 -28.79 22.36 14.20
CA GLU A 239 -28.27 21.72 12.99
C GLU A 239 -26.93 22.32 12.54
N LYS A 240 -26.58 23.54 12.99
CA LYS A 240 -25.33 24.21 12.59
C LYS A 240 -24.09 23.39 12.92
N ASP A 241 -24.00 22.84 14.12
CA ASP A 241 -22.84 22.04 14.54
C ASP A 241 -22.73 20.75 13.71
N TRP A 242 -23.85 20.08 13.48
CA TRP A 242 -23.92 18.88 12.64
C TRP A 242 -23.52 19.16 11.19
N LYS A 243 -23.97 20.29 10.64
CA LYS A 243 -23.58 20.74 9.31
C LYS A 243 -22.08 20.97 9.22
N VAL A 244 -21.48 21.63 10.22
CA VAL A 244 -20.02 21.85 10.28
C VAL A 244 -19.28 20.51 10.34
N SER A 245 -19.72 19.57 11.18
CA SER A 245 -19.11 18.23 11.23
C SER A 245 -19.23 17.49 9.90
N ALA A 246 -20.39 17.54 9.24
CA ALA A 246 -20.59 16.93 7.93
C ALA A 246 -19.67 17.55 6.86
N LEU A 247 -19.56 18.88 6.84
CA LEU A 247 -18.67 19.60 5.93
C LEU A 247 -17.19 19.26 6.16
N ASN A 248 -16.77 19.00 7.40
CA ASN A 248 -15.38 18.57 7.68
C ASN A 248 -15.09 17.18 7.10
N ILE A 249 -16.02 16.23 7.22
CA ILE A 249 -15.88 14.90 6.60
C ILE A 249 -15.89 15.03 5.08
N LEU A 250 -16.85 15.79 4.54
CA LEU A 250 -16.97 16.01 3.10
C LEU A 250 -15.74 16.73 2.55
N PHE A 251 -15.12 17.66 3.28
CA PHE A 251 -13.86 18.28 2.90
C PHE A 251 -12.76 17.21 2.74
N LYS A 252 -12.65 16.26 3.68
CA LYS A 252 -11.71 15.14 3.56
C LYS A 252 -12.02 14.26 2.34
N LEU A 253 -13.28 13.90 2.14
CA LEU A 253 -13.75 13.06 1.03
C LEU A 253 -13.71 13.75 -0.34
N THR A 254 -13.54 15.07 -0.40
CA THR A 254 -13.48 15.83 -1.66
C THR A 254 -12.08 16.37 -1.97
N THR A 255 -11.10 16.09 -1.12
CA THR A 255 -9.73 16.56 -1.27
C THR A 255 -8.70 15.45 -1.09
N GLY A 256 -7.45 15.71 -1.47
CA GLY A 256 -6.35 14.78 -1.25
C GLY A 256 -6.47 13.46 -2.04
N PRO A 257 -5.68 12.43 -1.65
CA PRO A 257 -5.65 11.14 -2.35
C PRO A 257 -6.98 10.37 -2.27
N ILE A 258 -7.60 10.30 -1.10
CA ILE A 258 -8.91 9.63 -0.94
C ILE A 258 -9.99 10.31 -1.79
N GLY A 259 -10.02 11.64 -1.82
CA GLY A 259 -10.98 12.39 -2.63
C GLY A 259 -10.82 12.15 -4.13
N ARG A 260 -9.58 11.96 -4.62
CA ARG A 260 -9.32 11.54 -6.01
C ARG A 260 -9.89 10.16 -6.30
N LEU A 261 -9.72 9.19 -5.40
CA LEU A 261 -10.26 7.84 -5.58
C LEU A 261 -11.79 7.86 -5.64
N VAL A 262 -12.44 8.51 -4.67
CA VAL A 262 -13.89 8.38 -4.47
C VAL A 262 -14.77 9.31 -5.31
N ASN A 263 -14.18 10.34 -5.91
CA ASN A 263 -14.89 11.25 -6.82
C ASN A 263 -14.38 11.18 -8.27
N SER A 264 -13.50 10.24 -8.61
CA SER A 264 -13.01 10.09 -9.98
C SER A 264 -14.04 9.40 -10.87
N ASP A 265 -14.02 9.78 -12.15
CA ASP A 265 -14.73 9.11 -13.24
C ASP A 265 -13.69 8.47 -14.18
N SER A 266 -12.91 7.51 -13.65
CA SER A 266 -11.90 6.82 -14.45
C SER A 266 -12.53 5.74 -15.32
N ALA A 267 -11.87 5.41 -16.44
CA ALA A 267 -12.37 4.40 -17.38
C ALA A 267 -12.32 2.95 -16.85
N THR A 268 -11.72 2.70 -15.69
CA THR A 268 -11.65 1.35 -15.09
C THR A 268 -12.25 1.39 -13.69
N THR A 269 -13.34 0.64 -13.52
CA THR A 269 -14.10 0.51 -12.28
C THR A 269 -13.74 -0.78 -11.56
N LEU A 270 -14.15 -0.93 -10.30
CA LEU A 270 -14.00 -2.19 -9.55
C LEU A 270 -14.64 -3.39 -10.26
N ALA A 271 -15.82 -3.20 -10.86
CA ALA A 271 -16.51 -4.27 -11.57
C ALA A 271 -15.68 -4.82 -12.73
N ASP A 272 -14.86 -3.99 -13.39
CA ASP A 272 -14.05 -4.37 -14.54
C ASP A 272 -12.82 -5.23 -14.18
N VAL A 273 -12.53 -5.38 -12.89
CA VAL A 273 -11.32 -6.05 -12.39
C VAL A 273 -11.60 -7.20 -11.42
N LEU A 274 -12.86 -7.45 -11.03
CA LEU A 274 -13.24 -8.53 -10.10
C LEU A 274 -12.96 -9.94 -10.63
N ASP A 275 -12.84 -10.10 -11.94
CA ASP A 275 -12.58 -11.37 -12.62
C ASP A 275 -11.08 -11.58 -12.90
N LYS A 276 -10.22 -10.71 -12.37
CA LYS A 276 -8.77 -10.71 -12.63
C LYS A 276 -7.96 -10.81 -11.33
N PRO A 277 -6.69 -11.23 -11.40
CA PRO A 277 -5.74 -11.05 -10.32
C PRO A 277 -5.38 -9.57 -10.16
N VAL A 278 -5.63 -8.99 -8.99
CA VAL A 278 -5.48 -7.56 -8.75
C VAL A 278 -4.78 -7.30 -7.42
N ILE A 279 -3.88 -6.32 -7.43
CA ILE A 279 -3.25 -5.76 -6.24
C ILE A 279 -3.68 -4.29 -6.15
N LEU A 280 -4.34 -3.93 -5.05
CA LEU A 280 -4.70 -2.56 -4.71
C LEU A 280 -3.74 -2.08 -3.63
N GLU A 281 -2.90 -1.09 -3.92
CA GLU A 281 -2.00 -0.53 -2.91
C GLU A 281 -2.67 0.60 -2.15
N LEU A 282 -2.76 0.43 -0.83
CA LEU A 282 -3.39 1.40 0.05
C LEU A 282 -2.44 2.49 0.60
N PRO A 283 -1.09 2.36 0.63
CA PRO A 283 -0.20 3.42 1.14
C PRO A 283 -0.44 4.81 0.54
N GLY A 284 -0.79 4.88 -0.75
CA GLY A 284 -1.04 6.13 -1.46
C GLY A 284 -2.30 6.89 -1.02
N LEU A 285 -3.22 6.26 -0.28
CA LEU A 285 -4.47 6.88 0.19
C LEU A 285 -4.28 7.90 1.32
N GLY A 286 -3.11 7.92 1.95
CA GLY A 286 -2.83 8.82 3.07
C GLY A 286 -2.98 8.12 4.42
N SER A 287 -3.88 8.62 5.27
CA SER A 287 -4.02 8.19 6.67
C SER A 287 -4.56 6.76 6.81
N GLU A 288 -4.27 6.10 7.94
CA GLU A 288 -4.83 4.77 8.24
C GLU A 288 -6.36 4.77 8.20
N THR A 289 -7.00 5.83 8.70
CA THR A 289 -8.46 6.00 8.63
C THR A 289 -8.99 6.07 7.20
N ASP A 290 -8.23 6.60 6.24
CA ASP A 290 -8.64 6.63 4.82
C ASP A 290 -8.51 5.25 4.16
N ARG A 291 -7.49 4.48 4.56
CA ARG A 291 -7.30 3.09 4.13
C ARG A 291 -8.37 2.18 4.70
N GLU A 292 -8.71 2.38 5.97
CA GLU A 292 -9.82 1.72 6.66
C GLU A 292 -11.15 2.03 5.95
N LEU A 293 -11.45 3.31 5.70
CA LEU A 293 -12.68 3.69 4.99
C LEU A 293 -12.78 3.01 3.63
N PHE A 294 -11.70 3.05 2.83
CA PHE A 294 -11.68 2.40 1.53
C PHE A 294 -11.94 0.90 1.66
N THR A 295 -11.23 0.22 2.55
CA THR A 295 -11.36 -1.24 2.78
C THR A 295 -12.79 -1.61 3.17
N GLN A 296 -13.38 -0.86 4.12
CA GLN A 296 -14.74 -1.08 4.58
C GLN A 296 -15.78 -0.86 3.48
N THR A 297 -15.69 0.27 2.77
CA THR A 297 -16.65 0.59 1.70
C THR A 297 -16.49 -0.30 0.47
N PHE A 298 -15.26 -0.73 0.14
CA PHE A 298 -14.97 -1.73 -0.88
C PHE A 298 -15.64 -3.06 -0.55
N LEU A 299 -15.45 -3.58 0.67
CA LEU A 299 -16.01 -4.88 1.05
C LEU A 299 -17.54 -4.86 1.07
N LEU A 300 -18.13 -3.76 1.56
CA LEU A 300 -19.57 -3.54 1.53
C LEU A 300 -20.10 -3.51 0.09
N TRP A 301 -19.41 -2.80 -0.82
CA TRP A 301 -19.78 -2.78 -2.24
C TRP A 301 -19.67 -4.18 -2.87
N LEU A 302 -18.60 -4.92 -2.58
CA LEU A 302 -18.41 -6.29 -3.08
C LEU A 302 -19.50 -7.24 -2.59
N TYR A 303 -19.89 -7.13 -1.32
CA TYR A 303 -20.99 -7.90 -0.76
C TYR A 303 -22.30 -7.66 -1.52
N TYR A 304 -22.71 -6.40 -1.70
CA TYR A 304 -23.94 -6.09 -2.43
C TYR A 304 -23.84 -6.48 -3.92
N TYR A 305 -22.66 -6.34 -4.55
CA TYR A 305 -22.43 -6.78 -5.92
C TYR A 305 -22.68 -8.28 -6.06
N ARG A 306 -22.13 -9.10 -5.16
CA ARG A 306 -22.31 -10.56 -5.18
C ARG A 306 -23.69 -10.99 -4.71
N LEU A 307 -24.32 -10.24 -3.81
CA LEU A 307 -25.72 -10.45 -3.43
C LEU A 307 -26.64 -10.31 -4.64
N ALA A 308 -26.38 -9.36 -5.53
CA ALA A 308 -27.13 -9.17 -6.77
C ALA A 308 -26.94 -10.32 -7.77
N GLU A 309 -25.77 -10.97 -7.79
CA GLU A 309 -25.53 -12.17 -8.59
C GLU A 309 -26.23 -13.42 -8.04
N GLY A 310 -26.60 -13.41 -6.76
CA GLY A 310 -27.19 -14.55 -6.07
C GLY A 310 -26.18 -15.51 -5.45
N ARG A 311 -26.71 -16.52 -4.75
CA ARG A 311 -25.91 -17.52 -4.02
C ARG A 311 -25.03 -18.34 -4.97
N SER A 312 -23.88 -18.77 -4.45
CA SER A 312 -22.93 -19.62 -5.15
C SER A 312 -22.51 -20.77 -4.25
N GLN A 313 -22.52 -21.99 -4.79
CA GLN A 313 -21.97 -23.17 -4.11
C GLN A 313 -20.48 -23.38 -4.43
N THR A 314 -19.93 -22.61 -5.37
CA THR A 314 -18.53 -22.70 -5.80
C THR A 314 -17.79 -21.40 -5.48
N PHE A 315 -16.48 -21.52 -5.30
CA PHE A 315 -15.57 -20.39 -5.22
C PHE A 315 -15.67 -19.53 -6.49
N LYS A 316 -15.82 -18.22 -6.32
CA LYS A 316 -15.83 -17.22 -7.40
C LYS A 316 -14.60 -16.33 -7.37
N HIS A 317 -14.21 -15.87 -6.18
CA HIS A 317 -13.19 -14.83 -6.02
C HIS A 317 -12.67 -14.77 -4.58
N ALA A 318 -11.41 -14.39 -4.39
CA ALA A 318 -10.78 -14.19 -3.08
C ALA A 318 -10.43 -12.72 -2.83
N VAL A 319 -10.57 -12.25 -1.59
CA VAL A 319 -10.02 -10.98 -1.13
C VAL A 319 -8.99 -11.26 -0.04
N VAL A 320 -7.74 -10.85 -0.27
CA VAL A 320 -6.66 -10.91 0.72
C VAL A 320 -6.56 -9.58 1.43
N ILE A 321 -6.69 -9.59 2.76
CA ILE A 321 -6.73 -8.40 3.61
C ILE A 321 -5.57 -8.47 4.59
N GLU A 322 -4.54 -7.65 4.38
CA GLU A 322 -3.50 -7.39 5.37
C GLU A 322 -4.04 -6.47 6.47
N GLU A 323 -3.55 -6.63 7.71
CA GLU A 323 -3.98 -5.87 8.89
C GLU A 323 -5.52 -5.88 9.06
N ALA A 324 -6.10 -7.10 9.06
CA ALA A 324 -7.53 -7.33 9.10
C ALA A 324 -8.25 -6.70 10.31
N HIS A 325 -7.54 -6.40 11.41
CA HIS A 325 -8.09 -5.67 12.55
C HIS A 325 -8.58 -4.27 12.21
N ASN A 326 -8.10 -3.65 11.12
CA ASN A 326 -8.65 -2.38 10.65
C ASN A 326 -10.08 -2.51 10.13
N LEU A 327 -10.50 -3.71 9.75
CA LEU A 327 -11.85 -4.00 9.28
C LEU A 327 -12.71 -4.66 10.37
N PHE A 328 -12.11 -5.60 11.10
CA PHE A 328 -12.79 -6.40 12.12
C PHE A 328 -12.30 -6.04 13.53
N LEU A 329 -12.24 -4.74 13.84
CA LEU A 329 -11.80 -4.28 15.16
C LEU A 329 -12.86 -4.58 16.23
N ARG A 330 -12.45 -5.22 17.32
CA ARG A 330 -13.28 -5.41 18.50
C ARG A 330 -13.47 -4.08 19.23
N ARG A 331 -14.71 -3.58 19.26
CA ARG A 331 -15.10 -2.34 19.95
C ARG A 331 -15.74 -2.64 21.31
N ALA A 332 -15.63 -1.71 22.26
CA ALA A 332 -16.28 -1.82 23.56
C ALA A 332 -17.81 -1.80 23.39
N GLY A 333 -18.52 -2.79 23.95
CA GLY A 333 -19.97 -2.88 23.92
C GLY A 333 -20.58 -3.99 23.06
N ASP A 334 -19.77 -4.89 22.48
CA ASP A 334 -20.22 -6.07 21.71
C ASP A 334 -21.17 -5.78 20.52
N GLU A 335 -21.28 -4.52 20.08
CA GLU A 335 -22.02 -4.18 18.86
C GLU A 335 -21.29 -4.77 17.63
N GLN A 336 -21.95 -5.71 16.97
CA GLN A 336 -21.46 -6.29 15.72
C GLN A 336 -21.49 -5.25 14.61
N SER A 337 -20.39 -5.15 13.86
CA SER A 337 -20.32 -4.28 12.69
C SER A 337 -21.11 -4.89 11.52
N VAL A 338 -21.46 -4.05 10.54
CA VAL A 338 -22.02 -4.53 9.26
C VAL A 338 -21.09 -5.53 8.59
N HIS A 339 -19.77 -5.38 8.78
CA HIS A 339 -18.76 -6.27 8.21
C HIS A 339 -18.76 -7.67 8.86
N ASP A 340 -19.06 -7.79 10.16
CA ASP A 340 -19.21 -9.09 10.84
C ASP A 340 -20.43 -9.87 10.33
N LEU A 341 -21.51 -9.15 9.97
CA LEU A 341 -22.68 -9.74 9.31
C LEU A 341 -22.34 -10.19 7.89
N ILE A 342 -21.62 -9.35 7.15
CA ILE A 342 -21.20 -9.62 5.78
C ILE A 342 -20.28 -10.84 5.71
N LEU A 343 -19.28 -10.94 6.60
CA LEU A 343 -18.36 -12.08 6.66
C LEU A 343 -19.13 -13.41 6.63
N ARG A 344 -20.15 -13.57 7.47
CA ARG A 344 -20.96 -14.79 7.53
C ARG A 344 -21.69 -15.11 6.22
N GLN A 345 -22.10 -14.08 5.49
CA GLN A 345 -22.88 -14.24 4.26
C GLN A 345 -22.00 -14.37 3.01
N MET A 346 -20.76 -13.86 3.04
CA MET A 346 -19.83 -13.92 1.90
C MET A 346 -19.49 -15.35 1.49
N ARG A 347 -19.47 -16.30 2.44
CA ARG A 347 -19.33 -17.73 2.16
C ARG A 347 -20.37 -18.24 1.15
N ASP A 348 -21.65 -17.91 1.37
CA ASP A 348 -22.77 -18.33 0.49
C ASP A 348 -22.78 -17.61 -0.88
N LEU A 349 -21.93 -16.60 -1.04
CA LEU A 349 -21.77 -15.82 -2.28
C LEU A 349 -20.52 -16.24 -3.06
N GLY A 350 -19.84 -17.31 -2.65
CA GLY A 350 -18.62 -17.80 -3.30
C GLY A 350 -17.43 -16.85 -3.13
N GLN A 351 -17.45 -15.99 -2.12
CA GLN A 351 -16.35 -15.06 -1.81
C GLN A 351 -15.49 -15.63 -0.67
N ALA A 352 -14.19 -15.78 -0.92
CA ALA A 352 -13.23 -16.13 0.12
C ALA A 352 -12.61 -14.86 0.70
N LEU A 353 -12.58 -14.71 2.02
CA LEU A 353 -11.73 -13.72 2.69
C LEU A 353 -10.50 -14.41 3.26
N VAL A 354 -9.33 -13.82 3.01
CA VAL A 354 -8.06 -14.24 3.58
C VAL A 354 -7.57 -13.12 4.48
N LEU A 355 -7.69 -13.32 5.79
CA LEU A 355 -7.42 -12.32 6.81
C LEU A 355 -6.01 -12.53 7.37
N LEU A 356 -5.11 -11.58 7.19
CA LEU A 356 -3.77 -11.60 7.77
C LEU A 356 -3.72 -10.59 8.91
N ASP A 357 -3.37 -11.04 10.11
CA ASP A 357 -3.31 -10.14 11.27
C ASP A 357 -2.21 -10.50 12.27
N GLN A 358 -1.72 -9.48 12.98
CA GLN A 358 -0.70 -9.62 14.01
C GLN A 358 -1.26 -9.81 15.41
N ASN A 359 -2.43 -9.24 15.66
CA ASN A 359 -3.01 -9.07 16.98
C ASN A 359 -4.41 -9.69 16.99
N PRO A 360 -4.53 -11.03 17.06
CA PRO A 360 -5.83 -11.70 17.09
C PRO A 360 -6.74 -11.24 18.23
N SER A 361 -6.19 -10.71 19.33
CA SER A 361 -6.98 -10.13 20.42
C SER A 361 -7.78 -8.89 20.02
N LEU A 362 -7.35 -8.18 18.97
CA LEU A 362 -8.06 -7.03 18.40
C LEU A 362 -9.16 -7.43 17.42
N LEU A 363 -9.16 -8.67 16.92
CA LEU A 363 -10.18 -9.15 15.99
C LEU A 363 -11.50 -9.43 16.71
N THR A 364 -12.62 -9.19 16.02
CA THR A 364 -13.94 -9.57 16.53
C THR A 364 -14.05 -11.09 16.70
N ILE A 365 -14.88 -11.53 17.66
CA ILE A 365 -15.17 -12.96 17.85
C ILE A 365 -15.81 -13.56 16.59
N PRO A 366 -16.76 -12.90 15.88
CA PRO A 366 -17.25 -13.38 14.60
C PRO A 366 -16.16 -13.53 13.53
N ALA A 367 -15.16 -12.65 13.47
CA ALA A 367 -14.07 -12.77 12.49
C ALA A 367 -13.26 -14.06 12.69
N LEU A 368 -12.86 -14.35 13.94
CA LEU A 368 -12.13 -15.58 14.27
C LEU A 368 -13.02 -16.83 14.22
N GLY A 369 -14.29 -16.71 14.57
CA GLY A 369 -15.22 -17.83 14.67
C GLY A 369 -15.82 -18.28 13.33
N ASN A 370 -15.83 -17.41 12.31
CA ASN A 370 -16.39 -17.72 10.98
C ASN A 370 -15.32 -17.93 9.91
N THR A 371 -14.05 -18.04 10.30
CA THR A 371 -12.97 -18.51 9.42
C THR A 371 -12.77 -20.00 9.60
N GLY A 372 -13.02 -20.77 8.55
CA GLY A 372 -12.92 -22.23 8.54
C GLY A 372 -11.48 -22.71 8.57
N VAL A 373 -10.52 -21.96 8.02
CA VAL A 373 -9.10 -22.31 8.10
C VAL A 373 -8.37 -21.33 9.01
N THR A 374 -7.71 -21.84 10.04
CA THR A 374 -6.87 -21.04 10.94
C THR A 374 -5.42 -21.48 10.82
N ILE A 375 -4.53 -20.56 10.47
CA ILE A 375 -3.09 -20.75 10.40
C ILE A 375 -2.45 -19.81 11.43
N CYS A 376 -2.03 -20.34 12.57
CA CYS A 376 -1.44 -19.55 13.64
C CYS A 376 0.07 -19.78 13.72
N MET A 377 0.82 -18.75 13.36
CA MET A 377 2.27 -18.70 13.54
C MET A 377 2.62 -18.19 14.94
N ASN A 378 3.90 -17.93 15.19
CA ASN A 378 4.37 -17.46 16.49
C ASN A 378 3.66 -16.17 16.96
N LEU A 379 3.15 -16.17 18.19
CA LEU A 379 2.61 -15.00 18.90
C LEU A 379 3.29 -14.84 20.25
N LYS A 380 3.36 -13.61 20.77
CA LYS A 380 4.08 -13.31 22.01
C LYS A 380 3.18 -12.79 23.14
N HIS A 381 2.20 -11.94 22.83
CA HIS A 381 1.37 -11.32 23.84
C HIS A 381 0.35 -12.31 24.41
N GLY A 382 0.09 -12.29 25.71
CA GLY A 382 -0.81 -13.24 26.38
C GLY A 382 -2.22 -13.23 25.78
N ASP A 383 -2.81 -12.06 25.62
CA ASP A 383 -4.15 -11.91 25.04
C ASP A 383 -4.24 -12.44 23.60
N ASP A 384 -3.18 -12.28 22.80
CA ASP A 384 -3.14 -12.77 21.42
C ASP A 384 -2.98 -14.29 21.39
N VAL A 385 -2.14 -14.84 22.26
CA VAL A 385 -1.99 -16.30 22.44
C VAL A 385 -3.32 -16.91 22.89
N GLU A 386 -4.04 -16.26 23.81
CA GLU A 386 -5.35 -16.71 24.26
C GLU A 386 -6.40 -16.66 23.13
N ALA A 387 -6.49 -15.54 22.40
CA ALA A 387 -7.42 -15.40 21.28
C ALA A 387 -7.16 -16.45 20.19
N ALA A 388 -5.89 -16.65 19.82
CA ALA A 388 -5.49 -17.66 18.84
C ALA A 388 -5.69 -19.08 19.35
N GLY A 389 -5.35 -19.37 20.61
CA GLY A 389 -5.56 -20.68 21.25
C GLY A 389 -7.03 -21.09 21.25
N LYS A 390 -7.94 -20.13 21.53
CA LYS A 390 -9.38 -20.32 21.39
C LYS A 390 -9.80 -20.60 19.94
N ALA A 391 -9.33 -19.80 18.99
CA ALA A 391 -9.65 -19.98 17.55
C ALA A 391 -9.15 -21.32 16.99
N LEU A 392 -8.00 -21.81 17.48
CA LEU A 392 -7.44 -23.13 17.14
C LEU A 392 -8.14 -24.28 17.85
N THR A 393 -9.01 -24.02 18.82
CA THR A 393 -9.54 -25.01 19.78
C THR A 393 -8.42 -25.80 20.47
N LEU A 394 -7.30 -25.13 20.75
CA LEU A 394 -6.14 -25.73 21.40
C LEU A 394 -6.42 -25.83 22.92
N PRO A 395 -6.12 -26.98 23.56
CA PRO A 395 -6.18 -27.09 25.01
C PRO A 395 -5.33 -26.03 25.70
N ARG A 396 -5.80 -25.48 26.83
CA ARG A 396 -5.14 -24.33 27.50
C ARG A 396 -3.71 -24.65 27.92
N GLU A 397 -3.48 -25.88 28.34
CA GLU A 397 -2.17 -26.42 28.70
C GLU A 397 -1.15 -26.38 27.55
N ASN A 398 -1.60 -26.30 26.30
CA ASN A 398 -0.76 -26.29 25.10
C ASN A 398 -0.63 -24.89 24.47
N TRP A 399 -1.20 -23.85 25.09
CA TRP A 399 -1.14 -22.49 24.52
C TRP A 399 0.30 -21.95 24.46
N ASP A 400 1.21 -22.45 25.30
CA ASP A 400 2.63 -22.13 25.24
C ASP A 400 3.27 -22.54 23.90
N TYR A 401 2.72 -23.55 23.21
CA TYR A 401 3.23 -24.01 21.91
C TYR A 401 3.22 -22.89 20.88
N ILE A 402 2.21 -22.01 20.91
CA ILE A 402 2.11 -20.86 20.00
C ILE A 402 3.33 -19.95 20.15
N GLY A 403 3.79 -19.69 21.39
CA GLY A 403 4.96 -18.87 21.67
C GLY A 403 6.29 -19.52 21.32
N ARG A 404 6.32 -20.85 21.18
CA ARG A 404 7.50 -21.67 20.88
C ARG A 404 7.73 -21.91 19.40
N LEU A 405 6.74 -21.63 18.55
CA LEU A 405 6.82 -21.86 17.10
C LEU A 405 8.03 -21.15 16.48
N PRO A 406 8.91 -21.85 15.75
CA PRO A 406 9.95 -21.22 14.95
C PRO A 406 9.35 -20.39 13.80
N VAL A 407 10.16 -19.50 13.22
CA VAL A 407 9.76 -18.76 12.01
C VAL A 407 9.46 -19.75 10.88
N GLY A 408 8.40 -19.49 10.11
CA GLY A 408 7.95 -20.38 9.02
C GLY A 408 7.19 -21.61 9.49
N HIS A 409 6.96 -21.80 10.79
CA HIS A 409 6.09 -22.85 11.32
C HIS A 409 4.76 -22.26 11.80
N ALA A 410 3.70 -23.05 11.69
CA ALA A 410 2.38 -22.68 12.20
C ALA A 410 1.62 -23.89 12.74
N ILE A 411 0.76 -23.63 13.71
CA ILE A 411 -0.32 -24.54 14.10
C ILE A 411 -1.50 -24.26 13.18
N VAL A 412 -1.97 -25.29 12.49
CA VAL A 412 -3.07 -25.22 11.52
C VAL A 412 -4.28 -25.97 12.04
N LYS A 413 -5.47 -25.41 11.83
CA LYS A 413 -6.76 -26.02 12.13
C LYS A 413 -7.65 -26.05 10.88
N LEU A 414 -8.23 -27.22 10.62
CA LEU A 414 -9.12 -27.51 9.47
C LEU A 414 -10.38 -28.26 9.95
N PRO A 415 -11.35 -27.60 10.59
CA PRO A 415 -12.48 -28.25 11.27
C PRO A 415 -13.22 -29.30 10.44
N ASP A 416 -13.43 -29.04 9.14
CA ASP A 416 -14.17 -29.95 8.24
C ASP A 416 -13.36 -31.20 7.81
N ARG A 417 -12.02 -31.14 7.90
CA ARG A 417 -11.12 -32.23 7.44
C ARG A 417 -10.46 -32.97 8.58
N TRP A 418 -10.09 -32.27 9.64
CA TRP A 418 -9.40 -32.80 10.81
C TRP A 418 -9.73 -31.98 12.07
N VAL A 419 -10.22 -32.67 13.09
CA VAL A 419 -10.74 -32.03 14.30
C VAL A 419 -9.62 -31.46 15.17
N SER A 420 -8.41 -32.01 15.15
CA SER A 420 -7.32 -31.52 16.01
C SER A 420 -6.45 -30.51 15.27
N PRO A 421 -5.88 -29.50 15.94
CA PRO A 421 -4.83 -28.66 15.35
C PRO A 421 -3.55 -29.48 15.15
N PHE A 422 -2.76 -29.14 14.12
CA PHE A 422 -1.52 -29.85 13.77
C PHE A 422 -0.43 -28.89 13.30
N LEU A 423 0.82 -29.33 13.31
CA LEU A 423 1.98 -28.50 12.99
C LEU A 423 2.34 -28.56 11.49
N VAL A 424 2.60 -27.41 10.89
CA VAL A 424 3.01 -27.27 9.48
C VAL A 424 4.23 -26.37 9.37
N GLN A 425 5.18 -26.79 8.53
CA GLN A 425 6.29 -25.98 8.07
C GLN A 425 6.00 -25.45 6.66
N PHE A 426 6.15 -24.13 6.47
CA PHE A 426 5.94 -23.47 5.19
C PHE A 426 7.29 -23.17 4.52
N PRO A 427 7.44 -23.42 3.21
CA PRO A 427 8.63 -23.04 2.48
C PRO A 427 8.71 -21.52 2.35
N GLN A 428 9.92 -21.00 2.17
CA GLN A 428 10.10 -19.58 1.85
C GLN A 428 9.70 -19.33 0.41
N PHE A 429 8.85 -18.33 0.19
CA PHE A 429 8.51 -17.84 -1.13
C PHE A 429 9.71 -17.07 -1.72
N PRO A 430 10.11 -17.36 -2.97
CA PRO A 430 11.26 -16.71 -3.58
C PRO A 430 10.92 -15.27 -3.99
N VAL A 431 11.25 -14.30 -3.13
CA VAL A 431 11.07 -12.87 -3.42
C VAL A 431 12.35 -12.32 -4.07
N SER A 432 12.29 -11.84 -5.31
CA SER A 432 13.41 -11.13 -5.95
C SER A 432 13.51 -9.70 -5.40
N THR A 433 14.68 -9.31 -4.89
CA THR A 433 14.95 -7.97 -4.34
C THR A 433 15.19 -6.88 -5.40
N SER A 434 15.30 -7.25 -6.68
CA SER A 434 15.51 -6.32 -7.79
C SER A 434 14.17 -5.80 -8.34
N PHE A 435 13.69 -4.69 -7.79
CA PHE A 435 12.55 -3.97 -8.37
C PHE A 435 13.00 -3.20 -9.62
N LYS A 436 12.63 -3.69 -10.80
CA LYS A 436 12.47 -2.81 -11.96
C LYS A 436 11.12 -2.14 -11.83
N THR A 437 11.07 -0.80 -11.82
CA THR A 437 9.83 -0.04 -11.77
C THR A 437 8.88 -0.53 -12.86
N PRO A 438 7.67 -1.01 -12.55
CA PRO A 438 6.72 -1.43 -13.56
C PRO A 438 6.40 -0.25 -14.47
N GLN A 439 6.59 -0.41 -15.77
CA GLN A 439 5.95 0.48 -16.75
C GLN A 439 4.44 0.32 -16.56
N THR A 440 3.76 1.44 -16.32
CA THR A 440 2.31 1.51 -16.22
C THR A 440 1.70 0.84 -17.45
N VAL A 441 1.01 -0.29 -17.26
CA VAL A 441 0.32 -1.00 -18.33
C VAL A 441 -0.83 -0.12 -18.80
N ARG A 442 -0.59 0.63 -19.87
CA ARG A 442 -1.66 1.10 -20.75
C ARG A 442 -2.28 -0.14 -21.39
N LYS A 443 -3.60 -0.28 -21.29
CA LYS A 443 -4.39 -1.29 -22.01
C LYS A 443 -4.04 -1.25 -23.50
N ASP A 444 -3.24 -2.20 -23.96
CA ASP A 444 -3.18 -2.57 -25.37
C ASP A 444 -3.86 -3.93 -25.52
N SER A 445 -5.15 -3.88 -25.80
CA SER A 445 -5.92 -5.02 -26.25
C SER A 445 -5.56 -5.28 -27.70
N ARG A 446 -4.73 -6.30 -28.00
CA ARG A 446 -4.65 -6.90 -29.34
C ARG A 446 -3.96 -8.27 -29.32
N SER A 447 -4.76 -9.28 -29.65
CA SER A 447 -4.37 -10.67 -29.89
C SER A 447 -3.23 -10.82 -30.92
N PRO A 448 -2.39 -11.87 -30.83
CA PRO A 448 -1.24 -12.10 -31.73
C PRO A 448 -1.63 -12.33 -33.21
N SER A 449 -2.90 -12.64 -33.48
CA SER A 449 -3.42 -12.87 -34.85
C SER A 449 -3.44 -11.61 -35.71
N LEU A 450 -3.59 -10.42 -35.11
CA LEU A 450 -3.72 -9.16 -35.84
C LEU A 450 -2.39 -8.61 -36.37
N LYS A 451 -1.25 -8.94 -35.74
CA LYS A 451 0.07 -8.50 -36.22
C LYS A 451 0.37 -9.07 -37.60
N ARG A 452 0.06 -10.34 -37.83
CA ARG A 452 0.31 -11.03 -39.11
C ARG A 452 -0.54 -10.45 -40.24
N THR A 453 -1.83 -10.22 -39.97
CA THR A 453 -2.76 -9.58 -40.92
C THR A 453 -2.40 -8.12 -41.20
N VAL A 454 -1.90 -7.37 -40.20
CA VAL A 454 -1.46 -5.98 -40.37
C VAL A 454 -0.14 -5.89 -41.14
N GLU A 455 0.78 -6.84 -40.96
CA GLU A 455 2.03 -6.93 -41.75
C GLU A 455 1.71 -7.20 -43.24
N GLU A 456 0.79 -8.13 -43.52
CA GLU A 456 0.34 -8.48 -44.86
C GLU A 456 -0.40 -7.32 -45.54
N LEU A 457 -1.30 -6.65 -44.82
CA LEU A 457 -1.99 -5.44 -45.32
C LEU A 457 -1.03 -4.26 -45.51
N ARG A 458 0.00 -4.10 -44.66
CA ARG A 458 1.04 -3.07 -44.81
C ARG A 458 1.92 -3.35 -46.02
N SER A 459 2.25 -4.61 -46.30
CA SER A 459 3.01 -5.00 -47.49
C SER A 459 2.23 -4.67 -48.77
N ALA A 460 0.96 -5.07 -48.83
CA ALA A 460 0.08 -4.80 -49.97
C ALA A 460 -0.18 -3.28 -50.17
N LEU A 461 -0.31 -2.54 -49.06
CA LEU A 461 -0.48 -1.08 -49.10
C LEU A 461 0.80 -0.35 -49.54
N ASN A 462 1.99 -0.84 -49.15
CA ASN A 462 3.26 -0.26 -49.55
C ASN A 462 3.60 -0.50 -51.03
N GLU A 463 3.17 -1.62 -51.61
CA GLU A 463 3.26 -1.85 -53.06
C GLU A 463 2.32 -0.93 -53.85
N ALA A 464 1.09 -0.70 -53.35
CA ALA A 464 0.15 0.22 -53.95
C ALA A 464 0.60 1.69 -53.88
N ILE A 465 1.27 2.09 -52.79
CA ILE A 465 1.81 3.44 -52.59
C ILE A 465 3.01 3.73 -53.52
N ARG A 466 3.82 2.72 -53.87
CA ARG A 466 4.95 2.87 -54.81
C ARG A 466 4.54 3.11 -56.25
N ALA A 467 3.28 2.88 -56.60
CA ALA A 467 2.76 3.01 -57.96
C ALA A 467 2.22 4.41 -58.31
N LEU A 468 2.29 5.38 -57.38
CA LEU A 468 1.76 6.73 -57.59
C LEU A 468 2.89 7.76 -57.77
N PRO A 469 2.82 8.64 -58.79
CA PRO A 469 3.84 9.66 -59.02
C PRO A 469 3.69 10.84 -58.05
N GLU A 470 4.82 11.31 -57.50
CA GLU A 470 4.88 12.40 -56.52
C GLU A 470 4.58 13.79 -57.11
N PRO A 471 4.02 14.68 -56.29
CA PRO A 471 4.61 16.01 -56.19
C PRO A 471 4.94 16.43 -54.74
N ASP A 472 6.16 16.92 -54.65
CA ASP A 472 6.76 17.95 -53.80
C ASP A 472 6.64 18.01 -52.27
N ARG A 473 7.81 18.29 -51.72
CA ARG A 473 8.22 18.24 -50.32
C ARG A 473 7.75 19.46 -49.51
N ARG A 474 7.28 19.11 -48.30
CA ARG A 474 7.57 19.69 -46.97
C ARG A 474 7.08 21.10 -46.67
N GLU A 475 6.21 21.20 -45.66
CA GLU A 475 6.34 22.18 -44.58
C GLU A 475 6.01 21.58 -43.20
N ASN A 476 6.74 22.08 -42.19
CA ASN A 476 6.76 21.70 -40.79
C ASN A 476 5.45 22.08 -40.06
N LYS A 477 5.02 21.29 -39.07
CA LYS A 477 4.04 21.73 -38.05
C LYS A 477 4.76 22.11 -36.76
N GLU A 478 4.76 23.40 -36.46
CA GLU A 478 5.12 23.95 -35.15
C GLU A 478 4.06 23.60 -34.10
N GLN A 479 4.50 23.29 -32.87
CA GLN A 479 3.63 23.19 -31.70
C GLN A 479 3.55 24.57 -31.03
N GLU A 480 2.40 25.23 -31.08
CA GLU A 480 2.23 26.55 -30.45
C GLU A 480 2.30 26.50 -28.91
N ILE A 481 2.93 27.52 -28.33
CA ILE A 481 3.09 27.70 -26.88
C ILE A 481 2.03 28.68 -26.37
N GLY A 482 1.29 28.28 -25.34
CA GLY A 482 0.21 29.10 -24.80
C GLY A 482 0.71 30.37 -24.10
N ALA A 483 -0.13 31.41 -24.05
CA ALA A 483 0.23 32.71 -23.46
C ALA A 483 0.74 32.62 -22.01
N ARG A 484 0.19 31.72 -21.18
CA ARG A 484 0.66 31.51 -19.80
C ARG A 484 1.96 30.72 -19.72
N GLU A 485 2.19 29.77 -20.63
CA GLU A 485 3.47 29.05 -20.72
C GLU A 485 4.60 30.01 -21.10
N ARG A 486 4.31 30.92 -22.05
CA ARG A 486 5.18 32.04 -22.39
C ARG A 486 5.49 32.89 -21.16
N SER A 487 4.51 33.32 -20.37
CA SER A 487 4.75 34.11 -19.15
C SER A 487 5.68 33.41 -18.14
N LEU A 488 5.58 32.09 -17.99
CA LEU A 488 6.45 31.34 -17.09
C LEU A 488 7.89 31.29 -17.62
N LEU A 489 8.08 31.01 -18.91
CA LEU A 489 9.40 31.02 -19.55
C LEU A 489 10.08 32.39 -19.45
N LEU A 490 9.31 33.48 -19.61
CA LEU A 490 9.79 34.84 -19.46
C LEU A 490 10.24 35.16 -18.02
N ASP A 491 9.50 34.70 -17.01
CA ASP A 491 9.89 34.90 -15.62
C ASP A 491 11.16 34.10 -15.29
N ILE A 492 11.31 32.87 -15.80
CA ILE A 492 12.52 32.06 -15.63
C ILE A 492 13.74 32.76 -16.22
N ALA A 493 13.61 33.35 -17.41
CA ALA A 493 14.70 34.11 -18.05
C ALA A 493 15.11 35.37 -17.27
N LYS A 494 14.14 36.09 -16.69
CA LYS A 494 14.38 37.35 -15.96
C LYS A 494 14.85 37.13 -14.51
N HIS A 495 14.34 36.08 -13.87
CA HIS A 495 14.53 35.74 -12.46
C HIS A 495 14.98 34.27 -12.30
N PRO A 496 16.21 33.93 -12.73
CA PRO A 496 16.68 32.53 -12.75
C PRO A 496 16.84 31.94 -11.34
N LEU A 497 17.16 32.76 -10.34
CA LEU A 497 17.39 32.32 -8.95
C LEU A 497 16.14 32.41 -8.04
N SER A 498 14.95 32.70 -8.60
CA SER A 498 13.72 32.71 -7.81
C SER A 498 13.18 31.30 -7.60
N VAL A 499 12.79 31.02 -6.35
CA VAL A 499 12.08 29.80 -5.99
C VAL A 499 10.67 29.79 -6.59
N ILE A 500 10.08 28.59 -6.67
CA ILE A 500 8.75 28.38 -7.27
C ILE A 500 7.67 29.29 -6.66
N THR A 501 7.66 29.46 -5.34
CA THR A 501 6.63 30.25 -4.64
C THR A 501 6.70 31.74 -4.97
N GLU A 502 7.90 32.34 -4.97
CA GLU A 502 8.12 33.74 -5.40
C GLU A 502 7.67 33.95 -6.84
N ARG A 503 7.92 32.97 -7.71
CA ARG A 503 7.57 33.03 -9.13
C ARG A 503 6.06 33.06 -9.33
N TYR A 504 5.33 32.19 -8.63
CA TYR A 504 3.87 32.15 -8.73
C TYR A 504 3.23 33.41 -8.14
N GLN A 505 3.77 33.93 -7.04
CA GLN A 505 3.31 35.19 -6.46
C GLN A 505 3.49 36.36 -7.43
N ARG A 506 4.67 36.50 -8.06
CA ARG A 506 4.94 37.57 -9.04
C ARG A 506 4.09 37.48 -10.30
N LEU A 507 3.73 36.27 -10.71
CA LEU A 507 2.85 36.03 -11.87
C LEU A 507 1.34 36.07 -11.52
N GLY A 508 0.99 36.24 -10.23
CA GLY A 508 -0.39 36.26 -9.77
C GLY A 508 -1.09 34.90 -9.89
N TRP A 509 -0.36 33.79 -9.77
CA TRP A 509 -0.87 32.43 -9.95
C TRP A 509 -1.04 31.69 -8.64
N SER A 510 -2.10 30.87 -8.55
CA SER A 510 -2.22 29.86 -7.50
C SER A 510 -1.16 28.77 -7.68
N ALA A 511 -0.77 28.10 -6.59
CA ALA A 511 0.18 26.99 -6.61
C ALA A 511 -0.24 25.91 -7.63
N HIS A 512 -1.54 25.57 -7.68
CA HIS A 512 -2.09 24.61 -8.65
C HIS A 512 -1.85 25.04 -10.11
N THR A 513 -2.12 26.31 -10.45
CA THR A 513 -1.95 26.84 -11.81
C THR A 513 -0.49 26.85 -12.22
N GLY A 514 0.38 27.33 -11.32
CA GLY A 514 1.81 27.37 -11.55
C GLY A 514 2.42 25.97 -11.71
N THR A 515 2.04 25.00 -10.86
CA THR A 515 2.55 23.63 -10.94
C THR A 515 2.12 22.94 -12.23
N LYS A 516 0.86 23.14 -12.67
CA LYS A 516 0.36 22.61 -13.95
C LYS A 516 1.12 23.14 -15.16
N LEU A 517 1.38 24.45 -15.21
CA LEU A 517 2.14 25.07 -16.31
C LEU A 517 3.62 24.69 -16.29
N LYS A 518 4.22 24.60 -15.10
CA LYS A 518 5.58 24.07 -14.93
C LYS A 518 5.68 22.65 -15.50
N GLN A 519 4.73 21.78 -15.18
CA GLN A 519 4.74 20.39 -15.63
C GLN A 519 4.65 20.29 -17.16
N ARG A 520 3.80 21.11 -17.80
CA ARG A 520 3.73 21.19 -19.27
C ARG A 520 5.03 21.66 -19.91
N LEU A 521 5.73 22.63 -19.31
CA LEU A 521 7.02 23.10 -19.82
C LEU A 521 8.14 22.07 -19.63
N LEU A 522 8.07 21.25 -18.56
CA LEU A 522 8.97 20.12 -18.36
C LEU A 522 8.72 19.03 -19.41
N GLU A 523 7.44 18.69 -19.68
CA GLU A 523 7.04 17.72 -20.72
C GLU A 523 7.39 18.15 -22.14
N LYS A 524 7.43 19.46 -22.40
CA LYS A 524 7.86 20.05 -23.68
C LYS A 524 9.39 20.19 -23.80
N ASP A 525 10.17 19.73 -22.81
CA ASP A 525 11.62 19.91 -22.76
C ASP A 525 12.07 21.38 -22.94
N LEU A 526 11.32 22.33 -22.36
CA LEU A 526 11.63 23.76 -22.42
C LEU A 526 12.30 24.25 -21.13
N ILE A 527 12.12 23.54 -20.02
CA ILE A 527 12.74 23.85 -18.73
C ILE A 527 13.22 22.57 -18.03
N GLU A 528 14.13 22.72 -17.07
CA GLU A 528 14.53 21.71 -16.10
C GLU A 528 14.34 22.25 -14.67
N GLN A 529 14.32 21.38 -13.66
CA GLN A 529 14.19 21.77 -12.26
C GLN A 529 15.34 21.22 -11.42
N GLU A 530 15.82 22.01 -10.47
CA GLU A 530 16.90 21.65 -9.56
C GLU A 530 16.46 21.90 -8.12
N LYS A 531 16.70 20.93 -7.22
CA LYS A 531 16.45 21.09 -5.79
C LYS A 531 17.71 21.62 -5.12
N VAL A 532 17.56 22.72 -4.38
CA VAL A 532 18.63 23.38 -3.63
C VAL A 532 18.34 23.24 -2.14
N SER A 533 19.35 22.79 -1.37
CA SER A 533 19.25 22.62 0.08
C SER A 533 19.25 23.97 0.79
N VAL A 534 18.40 24.14 1.80
CA VAL A 534 18.35 25.33 2.67
C VAL A 534 18.21 24.88 4.13
N PRO A 535 18.50 25.72 5.14
CA PRO A 535 18.49 25.31 6.55
C PRO A 535 17.18 24.63 7.01
N ASP A 536 16.02 25.05 6.48
CA ASP A 536 14.70 24.52 6.85
C ASP A 536 14.11 23.56 5.79
N GLY A 537 14.94 22.92 4.96
CA GLY A 537 14.53 21.91 3.99
C GLY A 537 15.16 22.06 2.61
N SER A 538 14.35 22.07 1.56
CA SER A 538 14.84 22.30 0.19
C SER A 538 13.88 23.18 -0.60
N VAL A 539 14.44 23.99 -1.48
CA VAL A 539 13.68 24.81 -2.44
C VAL A 539 13.92 24.31 -3.85
N THR A 540 12.98 24.55 -4.75
CA THR A 540 13.13 24.17 -6.16
C THR A 540 13.35 25.42 -7.02
N LEU A 541 14.38 25.36 -7.87
CA LEU A 541 14.67 26.36 -8.90
C LEU A 541 14.33 25.79 -10.29
N LEU A 542 14.07 26.68 -11.25
CA LEU A 542 13.76 26.32 -12.63
C LEU A 542 14.82 26.93 -13.55
N LYS A 543 15.24 26.18 -14.57
CA LYS A 543 16.23 26.62 -15.55
C LYS A 543 15.76 26.34 -16.97
N LEU A 544 16.05 27.27 -17.88
CA LEU A 544 15.79 27.07 -19.31
C LEU A 544 16.85 26.12 -19.89
N VAL A 545 16.40 25.05 -20.54
CA VAL A 545 17.25 24.18 -21.34
C VAL A 545 17.47 24.79 -22.73
N SER A 546 18.33 24.20 -23.56
CA SER A 546 18.75 24.79 -24.84
C SER A 546 17.58 25.18 -25.76
N GLN A 547 16.54 24.33 -25.85
CA GLN A 547 15.35 24.61 -26.64
C GLN A 547 14.54 25.78 -26.07
N GLY A 548 14.30 25.80 -24.75
CA GLY A 548 13.61 26.91 -24.09
C GLY A 548 14.36 28.24 -24.16
N LYS A 549 15.70 28.21 -24.14
CA LYS A 549 16.53 29.41 -24.36
C LYS A 549 16.36 29.96 -25.78
N GLY A 550 16.52 29.11 -26.79
CA GLY A 550 16.39 29.53 -28.20
C GLY A 550 15.00 30.10 -28.50
N LEU A 551 13.97 29.51 -27.90
CA LEU A 551 12.60 30.02 -27.98
C LEU A 551 12.44 31.39 -27.31
N VAL A 552 12.96 31.60 -26.10
CA VAL A 552 12.88 32.91 -25.42
C VAL A 552 13.69 33.97 -26.16
N GLU A 553 14.84 33.61 -26.73
CA GLU A 553 15.67 34.48 -27.57
C GLU A 553 14.96 34.88 -28.87
N SER A 554 14.17 33.96 -29.46
CA SER A 554 13.31 34.28 -30.61
C SER A 554 12.25 35.35 -30.30
N TRP A 555 11.91 35.55 -29.02
CA TRP A 555 11.03 36.63 -28.56
C TRP A 555 11.78 37.95 -28.27
N GLY A 556 13.05 38.04 -28.64
CA GLY A 556 13.88 39.26 -28.48
C GLY A 556 14.39 39.49 -27.06
N ILE A 557 14.37 38.48 -26.19
CA ILE A 557 14.76 38.62 -24.78
C ILE A 557 16.08 37.90 -24.52
N LYS A 558 17.09 38.67 -24.14
CA LYS A 558 18.39 38.12 -23.71
C LYS A 558 18.22 37.40 -22.38
N VAL A 559 18.43 36.09 -22.38
CA VAL A 559 18.46 35.26 -21.16
C VAL A 559 19.71 35.62 -20.38
N LYS A 560 19.58 35.96 -19.08
CA LYS A 560 20.75 36.14 -18.21
C LYS A 560 21.52 34.83 -18.15
N ALA A 561 22.72 34.79 -18.71
CA ALA A 561 23.59 33.64 -18.63
C ALA A 561 24.05 33.46 -17.17
N LEU A 562 23.78 32.29 -16.60
CA LEU A 562 24.52 31.82 -15.43
C LEU A 562 25.97 31.54 -15.88
N PRO A 563 26.99 31.79 -15.03
CA PRO A 563 28.38 31.53 -15.40
C PRO A 563 28.58 30.09 -15.87
N LYS A 564 29.35 29.89 -16.94
CA LYS A 564 29.68 28.54 -17.42
C LYS A 564 30.33 27.75 -16.27
N ASN A 565 29.77 26.59 -15.94
CA ASN A 565 30.21 25.66 -14.90
C ASN A 565 29.90 26.06 -13.43
N ALA A 566 29.13 27.12 -13.16
CA ALA A 566 28.64 27.40 -11.80
C ALA A 566 27.36 26.57 -11.49
N SER A 567 27.30 25.95 -10.30
CA SER A 567 26.09 25.26 -9.86
C SER A 567 25.00 26.27 -9.50
N LEU A 568 23.73 25.95 -9.83
CA LEU A 568 22.58 26.78 -9.48
C LEU A 568 22.44 26.94 -7.97
N GLU A 569 22.79 25.90 -7.22
CA GLU A 569 22.94 25.93 -5.78
C GLU A 569 23.94 27.02 -5.31
N HIS A 570 25.16 27.04 -5.84
CA HIS A 570 26.19 28.03 -5.45
C HIS A 570 25.72 29.47 -5.72
N GLU A 571 25.15 29.73 -6.91
CA GLU A 571 24.62 31.04 -7.27
C GLU A 571 23.43 31.47 -6.41
N TYR A 572 22.54 30.53 -6.08
CA TYR A 572 21.39 30.78 -5.20
C TYR A 572 21.84 31.19 -3.79
N HIS A 573 22.82 30.48 -3.23
CA HIS A 573 23.37 30.81 -1.91
C HIS A 573 24.16 32.13 -1.92
N LYS A 574 24.90 32.45 -3.00
CA LYS A 574 25.52 33.78 -3.19
C LYS A 574 24.48 34.90 -3.17
N GLU A 575 23.36 34.72 -3.87
CA GLU A 575 22.27 35.69 -3.90
C GLU A 575 21.56 35.82 -2.53
N LEU A 576 21.32 34.70 -1.83
CA LEU A 576 20.73 34.69 -0.50
C LEU A 576 21.61 35.43 0.52
N ALA A 577 22.92 35.13 0.53
CA ALA A 577 23.89 35.80 1.38
C ALA A 577 23.96 37.31 1.07
N THR A 578 23.97 37.67 -0.23
CA THR A 578 23.94 39.08 -0.66
C THR A 578 22.73 39.83 -0.09
N ARG A 579 21.52 39.24 -0.20
CA ARG A 579 20.30 39.86 0.33
C ARG A 579 20.38 40.04 1.85
N ARG A 580 20.84 39.01 2.58
CA ARG A 580 20.95 39.03 4.04
C ARG A 580 21.95 40.10 4.53
N TYR A 581 23.15 40.14 3.97
CA TYR A 581 24.15 41.13 4.39
C TYR A 581 23.75 42.56 4.01
N ARG A 582 23.09 42.76 2.86
CA ARG A 582 22.52 44.08 2.51
C ARG A 582 21.42 44.51 3.49
N GLN A 583 20.55 43.60 3.92
CA GLN A 583 19.55 43.90 4.96
C GLN A 583 20.19 44.26 6.30
N MET A 584 21.36 43.71 6.62
CA MET A 584 22.14 44.06 7.81
C MET A 584 22.93 45.37 7.66
N GLY A 585 22.80 46.06 6.53
CA GLY A 585 23.41 47.35 6.24
C GLY A 585 24.85 47.27 5.71
N TYR A 586 25.30 46.12 5.19
CA TYR A 586 26.60 45.98 4.54
C TYR A 586 26.51 46.35 3.05
N ASN A 587 27.57 46.97 2.52
CA ASN A 587 27.78 47.05 1.08
C ASN A 587 28.39 45.74 0.58
N VAL A 588 27.72 45.03 -0.33
CA VAL A 588 28.13 43.70 -0.79
C VAL A 588 28.52 43.73 -2.27
N GLN A 589 29.76 43.33 -2.55
CA GLN A 589 30.33 43.12 -3.88
C GLN A 589 30.48 41.61 -4.15
N LYS A 590 30.26 41.18 -5.39
CA LYS A 590 30.39 39.77 -5.82
C LYS A 590 31.67 39.58 -6.62
N GLU A 591 32.28 38.40 -6.51
CA GLU A 591 33.45 37.97 -7.30
C GLU A 591 34.61 38.98 -7.24
N VAL A 592 35.01 39.34 -6.02
CA VAL A 592 36.05 40.36 -5.82
C VAL A 592 37.43 39.72 -6.02
N PRO A 593 38.24 40.21 -6.98
CA PRO A 593 39.58 39.69 -7.20
C PRO A 593 40.51 40.08 -6.04
N ILE A 594 41.37 39.15 -5.63
CA ILE A 594 42.30 39.33 -4.51
C ILE A 594 43.78 39.19 -4.92
N GLY A 595 44.07 39.07 -6.23
CA GLY A 595 45.42 38.87 -6.78
C GLY A 595 45.68 37.42 -7.20
N ASP A 596 46.74 37.18 -7.99
CA ASP A 596 47.18 35.84 -8.47
C ASP A 596 46.09 35.00 -9.17
N GLY A 597 45.15 35.66 -9.86
CA GLY A 597 44.03 34.98 -10.52
C GLY A 597 42.98 34.39 -9.55
N LYS A 598 43.03 34.74 -8.26
CA LYS A 598 42.07 34.30 -7.23
C LYS A 598 41.02 35.38 -6.99
N ALA A 599 39.80 34.93 -6.70
CA ALA A 599 38.68 35.78 -6.30
C ALA A 599 37.95 35.20 -5.07
N VAL A 600 37.22 36.07 -4.39
CA VAL A 600 36.32 35.74 -3.27
C VAL A 600 34.88 35.86 -3.77
N ASP A 601 34.04 34.89 -3.42
CA ASP A 601 32.63 34.85 -3.87
C ASP A 601 31.86 36.13 -3.53
N LEU A 602 31.92 36.60 -2.28
CA LEU A 602 31.34 37.88 -1.87
C LEU A 602 32.24 38.62 -0.87
N VAL A 603 32.28 39.94 -0.97
CA VAL A 603 32.88 40.82 0.04
C VAL A 603 31.82 41.76 0.58
N ALA A 604 31.59 41.73 1.88
CA ALA A 604 30.68 42.61 2.58
C ALA A 604 31.47 43.62 3.42
N THR A 605 31.26 44.91 3.18
CA THR A 605 31.96 46.00 3.87
C THR A 605 30.99 46.87 4.66
N LYS A 606 31.30 47.14 5.92
CA LYS A 606 30.54 48.05 6.80
C LYS A 606 31.47 48.64 7.87
N ASP A 607 31.41 49.95 8.07
CA ASP A 607 32.16 50.67 9.11
C ASP A 607 33.68 50.37 9.12
N GLY A 608 34.28 50.27 7.92
CA GLY A 608 35.71 49.94 7.74
C GLY A 608 36.06 48.46 7.85
N LYS A 609 35.15 47.60 8.33
CA LYS A 609 35.32 46.16 8.42
C LYS A 609 34.98 45.46 7.09
N ARG A 610 35.85 44.58 6.61
CA ARG A 610 35.72 43.78 5.38
C ARG A 610 35.54 42.30 5.74
N VAL A 611 34.38 41.75 5.39
CA VAL A 611 34.05 40.33 5.58
C VAL A 611 34.10 39.62 4.23
N ALA A 612 34.95 38.60 4.11
CA ALA A 612 34.95 37.67 2.98
C ALA A 612 33.94 36.55 3.24
N ILE A 613 33.07 36.26 2.26
CA ILE A 613 32.07 35.20 2.35
C ILE A 613 32.29 34.25 1.18
N GLU A 614 32.55 32.98 1.49
CA GLU A 614 32.75 31.90 0.51
C GLU A 614 31.59 30.89 0.61
N ILE A 615 31.03 30.49 -0.53
CA ILE A 615 29.93 29.52 -0.57
C ILE A 615 30.50 28.13 -0.87
N GLU A 616 30.28 27.17 0.04
CA GLU A 616 30.74 25.79 -0.10
C GLU A 616 29.58 24.85 -0.38
N THR A 617 29.54 24.29 -1.61
CA THR A 617 28.54 23.31 -2.05
C THR A 617 29.06 21.88 -2.09
N GLY A 618 30.17 21.57 -1.39
CA GLY A 618 30.73 20.23 -1.23
C GLY A 618 31.72 19.79 -2.32
N LYS A 619 32.19 20.71 -3.16
CA LYS A 619 33.13 20.43 -4.28
C LYS A 619 34.42 21.24 -4.19
N SER A 620 34.56 22.10 -3.18
CA SER A 620 35.64 23.07 -3.05
C SER A 620 36.50 22.78 -1.82
N ASP A 621 37.77 23.18 -1.90
CA ASP A 621 38.70 23.07 -0.77
C ASP A 621 38.48 24.23 0.20
N VAL A 622 37.67 23.97 1.24
CA VAL A 622 37.34 24.93 2.30
C VAL A 622 38.59 25.48 2.98
N GLN A 623 39.61 24.65 3.22
CA GLN A 623 40.81 25.09 3.94
C GLN A 623 41.65 26.03 3.07
N ALA A 624 41.80 25.72 1.78
CA ALA A 624 42.47 26.60 0.82
C ALA A 624 41.73 27.95 0.66
N ASN A 625 40.39 27.92 0.63
CA ASN A 625 39.55 29.12 0.52
C ASN A 625 39.61 30.02 1.77
N ILE A 626 39.69 29.44 2.97
CA ILE A 626 39.89 30.22 4.20
C ILE A 626 41.30 30.82 4.21
N LYS A 627 42.32 30.04 3.83
CA LYS A 627 43.72 30.47 3.80
C LYS A 627 43.92 31.65 2.83
N LYS A 628 43.41 31.58 1.60
CA LYS A 628 43.53 32.67 0.62
C LYS A 628 42.85 33.97 1.12
N CYS A 629 41.71 33.87 1.81
CA CYS A 629 41.01 35.05 2.32
C CYS A 629 41.77 35.68 3.50
N ARG A 630 42.36 34.88 4.39
CA ARG A 630 43.19 35.41 5.48
C ARG A 630 44.46 36.09 4.95
N GLU A 631 45.13 35.49 3.96
CA GLU A 631 46.31 36.06 3.30
C GLU A 631 45.99 37.36 2.56
N ALA A 632 44.77 37.52 2.05
CA ALA A 632 44.28 38.75 1.42
C ALA A 632 43.85 39.86 2.41
N GLY A 633 44.00 39.65 3.72
CA GLY A 633 43.83 40.67 4.76
C GLY A 633 42.38 41.05 5.07
N PHE A 634 41.42 40.12 4.94
CA PHE A 634 40.04 40.35 5.40
C PHE A 634 39.91 40.20 6.92
N ASP A 635 39.11 41.07 7.56
CA ASP A 635 38.92 41.09 9.02
C ASP A 635 38.16 39.87 9.53
N GLU A 636 37.29 39.30 8.68
CA GLU A 636 36.49 38.13 9.00
C GLU A 636 36.28 37.29 7.73
N VAL A 637 36.31 35.97 7.88
CA VAL A 637 36.07 35.01 6.79
C VAL A 637 34.93 34.09 7.20
N VAL A 638 33.84 34.12 6.43
CA VAL A 638 32.63 33.32 6.66
C VAL A 638 32.51 32.29 5.54
N VAL A 639 32.38 31.02 5.89
CA VAL A 639 32.11 29.95 4.93
C VAL A 639 30.68 29.46 5.10
N VAL A 640 29.87 29.59 4.05
CA VAL A 640 28.47 29.15 4.04
C VAL A 640 28.40 27.75 3.43
N ARG A 641 28.23 26.73 4.27
CA ARG A 641 28.08 25.33 3.81
C ARG A 641 26.62 25.02 3.44
N THR A 642 26.39 24.39 2.29
CA THR A 642 25.04 24.14 1.77
C THR A 642 24.58 22.68 1.88
N THR A 643 25.49 21.72 2.13
CA THR A 643 25.17 20.30 2.33
C THR A 643 25.13 19.91 3.82
N HIS A 644 24.00 19.34 4.28
CA HIS A 644 23.96 18.59 5.55
C HIS A 644 24.55 17.18 5.34
N GLY A 645 25.88 17.12 5.30
CA GLY A 645 26.61 15.86 5.44
C GLY A 645 26.88 15.58 6.92
N GLU A 646 26.55 14.36 7.35
CA GLU A 646 27.09 13.74 8.54
C GLU A 646 28.62 13.87 8.55
N ASN A 647 29.12 14.82 9.33
CA ASN A 647 30.43 14.78 9.96
C ASN A 647 30.47 15.96 10.94
N ARG A 648 29.99 15.68 12.16
CA ARG A 648 30.47 16.37 13.35
C ARG A 648 31.87 15.83 13.65
N SER A 649 32.86 16.63 13.31
CA SER A 649 34.20 16.65 13.93
C SER A 649 34.73 18.06 13.84
#